data_AF-A0A164YZ28-F1
#
_entry.id   AF-A0A164YZ28-F1
#
_cell.length_a   1.000
_cell.length_b   1.000
_cell.length_c   1.000
_cell.angle_alpha   90.00
_cell.angle_beta   90.00
_cell.angle_gamma   90.00
#
_symmetry.space_group_name_H-M   'P 1'
#
loop_
_entity.id
_entity.type
_entity.pdbx_description
1 polymer ?
#
loop_
_entity_poly.entity_id
_entity_poly.type
_entity_poly.pdbx_seq_one_letter_code
_entity_poly.pdbx_strand_id
1 'polypeptide(L)'
;MAFSSLLLVALFSILLTNAAAHPRHQAPKHFASHNYKDALTKSILYFEGQRSGKLPSNQRVTWRKDSGLSDGSAMHVDLVGGYYDAGDNVKFGFPMAFTTTMLSWSVIEFGGLMKSELQNAREAIKWSTDYLLKATAQPDTIYVQVGDANKDHACWERPEDMDTPRTVVKIDKNNPGTEVAAETAAALAAASLVFRRTDRTYSKFLATRAIRVFEFANKYRGAYSNTLKKFVCPFYCDFSGYQDELLWGAAWLHKATKNPMYLNYIQQNGLTLGADEGDNTFGWDNKHVGARILLSKAFLVQKVQSLHDYKGQSDNFICSLIPQSQYTPGGLLFKMDDSNMQYVTSTSFLLVTYAKYLTTSQKVVNCGGSIVTPRKLRALAKKQVDYLLGDNPLKMSYMVGYGPRYPQRIHHRGSSLPSIASHPSKIQCTAGFSVMKSQSPNPNIHIGAVVGGPDGKDRFPDQRSDYFQSEPATYINAPLATVGELGCLTVEHEKEVQQMNISVEAKPFHHFKDPLPVKLGLAGAPVAPGGEAVFVITNYGAKPDGKSDSSMSFQKAWKDACNSNGPARVVVPAGTFKTGEIIFTGPCTAAPITFEVQGTMLGSEDVSMYSQNQWITIEHVNNVIVTGPGTLDGLGASTWKLKDDSFGGGVRLPDSLVFFASNNSVAQNFASVNSKGFHIKVLQSVNVTVQNVTITAPGDSPNTDGVHVSRSENVNVLDSTIGTGDDCVSIGAGNTNVTVARIVCGPGHGLSVGSLGKWQDETDLRGVTVTNCTLTNTTNGARIKSYRQSPSLSASGIIFDDLVMNGVHNPIIIDQNYDSMNLQQGSNVKLSDIHFRNIRGTSLTNVAVTLNCSSTFPCEGVELVDIDLSYAGAPSQDSLPVQSACQNVKPTVSGIMNPPACPAR
;
A
#
# COMPACT_ATOMS: atom_id res chain seq x y z
N MET A 1 57.13 -8.59 -63.94
CA MET A 1 57.33 -9.51 -62.81
C MET A 1 56.11 -9.37 -61.91
N ALA A 2 55.42 -10.50 -61.69
CA ALA A 2 54.20 -10.75 -60.90
C ALA A 2 53.33 -9.55 -60.44
N PHE A 3 52.19 -9.36 -61.09
CA PHE A 3 51.07 -8.52 -60.65
C PHE A 3 49.95 -9.39 -60.07
N SER A 4 49.45 -8.96 -58.92
CA SER A 4 48.38 -9.59 -58.14
C SER A 4 46.98 -9.26 -58.67
N SER A 5 46.16 -10.31 -58.72
CA SER A 5 44.73 -10.41 -58.39
C SER A 5 43.72 -9.41 -58.99
N LEU A 6 42.91 -9.95 -59.90
CA LEU A 6 41.85 -9.31 -60.67
C LEU A 6 40.45 -9.58 -60.06
N LEU A 7 39.51 -8.73 -60.52
CA LEU A 7 38.04 -8.89 -60.60
C LEU A 7 37.14 -8.31 -59.48
N LEU A 8 36.75 -7.06 -59.75
CA LEU A 8 35.39 -6.66 -60.16
C LEU A 8 34.54 -5.87 -59.16
N VAL A 9 34.92 -4.58 -59.03
CA VAL A 9 34.01 -3.47 -58.80
C VAL A 9 33.60 -2.93 -60.17
N ALA A 10 32.37 -3.18 -60.59
CA ALA A 10 31.73 -2.50 -61.71
C ALA A 10 30.22 -2.59 -61.53
N LEU A 11 29.60 -1.49 -61.09
CA LEU A 11 28.24 -1.01 -61.41
C LEU A 11 27.74 -0.07 -60.30
N PHE A 12 28.33 1.12 -60.27
CA PHE A 12 27.65 2.34 -59.85
C PHE A 12 27.40 3.15 -61.13
N SER A 13 26.23 3.78 -61.24
CA SER A 13 25.79 4.75 -62.26
C SER A 13 24.83 4.23 -63.34
N ILE A 14 23.55 4.07 -62.97
CA ILE A 14 22.44 4.47 -63.83
C ILE A 14 21.51 5.35 -62.98
N LEU A 15 21.48 6.63 -63.35
CA LEU A 15 20.63 7.68 -62.80
C LEU A 15 19.37 7.83 -63.69
N LEU A 16 18.26 8.18 -63.02
CA LEU A 16 17.11 8.95 -63.51
C LEU A 16 16.06 8.24 -64.39
N THR A 17 14.88 7.97 -63.81
CA THR A 17 13.58 8.55 -64.20
C THR A 17 12.44 8.03 -63.31
N ASN A 18 11.43 8.87 -63.10
CA ASN A 18 10.08 8.62 -62.54
C ASN A 18 9.84 8.85 -61.03
N ALA A 19 9.59 10.13 -60.74
CA ALA A 19 8.31 10.66 -60.25
C ALA A 19 7.48 9.84 -59.22
N ALA A 20 7.44 10.39 -58.00
CA ALA A 20 6.32 10.46 -57.05
C ALA A 20 5.21 9.39 -57.17
N ALA A 21 5.33 8.32 -56.40
CA ALA A 21 4.19 7.55 -55.90
C ALA A 21 4.16 7.64 -54.37
N HIS A 22 3.12 8.26 -53.81
CA HIS A 22 2.84 8.25 -52.38
C HIS A 22 2.79 6.80 -51.86
N PRO A 23 3.40 6.49 -50.69
CA PRO A 23 3.12 5.22 -50.04
C PRO A 23 1.66 5.24 -49.61
N ARG A 24 0.85 4.36 -50.22
CA ARG A 24 -0.49 4.03 -49.72
C ARG A 24 -0.36 3.67 -48.24
N HIS A 25 -1.04 4.43 -47.38
CA HIS A 25 -1.34 4.02 -46.01
C HIS A 25 -1.87 2.58 -46.05
N GLN A 26 -1.06 1.63 -45.59
CA GLN A 26 -1.61 0.34 -45.19
C GLN A 26 -2.47 0.60 -43.96
N ALA A 27 -3.78 0.37 -44.12
CA ALA A 27 -4.71 0.35 -43.00
C ALA A 27 -4.17 -0.63 -41.92
N PRO A 28 -4.30 -0.29 -40.63
CA PRO A 28 -3.88 -1.18 -39.56
C PRO A 28 -4.63 -2.52 -39.71
N LYS A 29 -3.89 -3.63 -39.70
CA LYS A 29 -4.47 -4.98 -39.64
C LYS A 29 -5.37 -5.04 -38.41
N HIS A 30 -6.68 -5.18 -38.63
CA HIS A 30 -7.65 -5.47 -37.57
C HIS A 30 -7.21 -6.73 -36.81
N PHE A 31 -6.81 -6.58 -35.55
CA PHE A 31 -6.79 -7.71 -34.62
C PHE A 31 -8.23 -8.26 -34.52
N ALA A 32 -8.38 -9.58 -34.57
CA ALA A 32 -9.68 -10.21 -34.38
C ALA A 32 -10.26 -9.79 -33.03
N SER A 33 -11.49 -9.30 -33.01
CA SER A 33 -12.19 -8.92 -31.79
C SER A 33 -12.27 -10.11 -30.83
N HIS A 34 -11.89 -9.92 -29.56
CA HIS A 34 -12.09 -10.91 -28.50
C HIS A 34 -13.57 -11.28 -28.36
N ASN A 35 -13.85 -12.56 -28.11
CA ASN A 35 -15.20 -13.07 -27.87
C ASN A 35 -15.50 -13.04 -26.37
N TYR A 36 -15.92 -11.87 -25.88
CA TYR A 36 -16.15 -11.67 -24.46
C TYR A 36 -17.31 -12.52 -23.90
N LYS A 37 -18.31 -12.87 -24.73
CA LYS A 37 -19.39 -13.80 -24.33
C LYS A 37 -18.83 -15.17 -23.99
N ASP A 38 -17.88 -15.66 -24.78
CA ASP A 38 -17.20 -16.93 -24.50
C ASP A 38 -16.33 -16.83 -23.23
N ALA A 39 -15.59 -15.72 -23.06
CA ALA A 39 -14.83 -15.46 -21.83
C ALA A 39 -15.72 -15.42 -20.58
N LEU A 40 -16.92 -14.82 -20.66
CA LEU A 40 -17.93 -14.79 -19.60
C LEU A 40 -18.38 -16.20 -19.20
N THR A 41 -18.82 -16.99 -20.18
CA THR A 41 -19.27 -18.37 -19.95
C THR A 41 -18.18 -19.20 -19.27
N LYS A 42 -16.94 -19.06 -19.74
CA LYS A 42 -15.78 -19.75 -19.16
C LYS A 42 -15.49 -19.27 -17.74
N SER A 43 -15.46 -17.96 -17.51
CA SER A 43 -15.22 -17.37 -16.18
C SER A 43 -16.24 -17.87 -15.14
N ILE A 44 -17.51 -18.05 -15.51
CA ILE A 44 -18.54 -18.63 -14.63
C ILE A 44 -18.33 -20.14 -14.46
N LEU A 45 -17.97 -20.87 -15.53
CA LEU A 45 -17.73 -22.31 -15.49
C LEU A 45 -16.59 -22.70 -14.53
N TYR A 46 -15.57 -21.85 -14.40
CA TYR A 46 -14.46 -22.03 -13.45
C TYR A 46 -14.97 -22.31 -12.01
N PHE A 47 -16.01 -21.62 -11.55
CA PHE A 47 -16.50 -21.82 -10.19
C PHE A 47 -17.01 -23.25 -9.96
N GLU A 48 -17.52 -23.94 -10.98
CA GLU A 48 -17.94 -25.34 -10.83
C GLU A 48 -16.76 -26.27 -10.52
N GLY A 49 -15.58 -25.97 -11.07
CA GLY A 49 -14.36 -26.71 -10.78
C GLY A 49 -13.77 -26.41 -9.39
N GLN A 50 -14.23 -25.37 -8.70
CA GLN A 50 -13.87 -25.04 -7.32
C GLN A 50 -14.85 -25.60 -6.27
N ARG A 51 -16.02 -26.13 -6.67
CA ARG A 51 -17.07 -26.54 -5.71
C ARG A 51 -16.57 -27.61 -4.74
N SER A 52 -16.67 -27.38 -3.43
CA SER A 52 -16.55 -28.42 -2.39
C SER A 52 -17.93 -28.97 -2.04
N GLY A 53 -18.01 -30.16 -1.46
CA GLY A 53 -19.25 -30.80 -1.03
C GLY A 53 -19.86 -31.74 -2.07
N LYS A 54 -21.15 -32.00 -1.92
CA LYS A 54 -21.94 -32.85 -2.83
C LYS A 54 -22.32 -32.07 -4.08
N LEU A 55 -21.81 -32.47 -5.23
CA LEU A 55 -22.03 -31.79 -6.50
C LEU A 55 -23.45 -32.04 -7.04
N PRO A 56 -24.05 -31.06 -7.73
CA PRO A 56 -25.37 -31.22 -8.29
C PRO A 56 -25.31 -32.09 -9.56
N SER A 57 -26.40 -32.80 -9.88
CA SER A 57 -26.45 -33.71 -11.03
C SER A 57 -26.28 -33.01 -12.39
N ASN A 58 -26.53 -31.70 -12.45
CA ASN A 58 -26.35 -30.86 -13.64
C ASN A 58 -24.98 -30.16 -13.71
N GLN A 59 -24.01 -30.54 -12.88
CA GLN A 59 -22.62 -30.06 -12.93
C GLN A 59 -22.02 -30.25 -14.35
N ARG A 60 -21.52 -29.17 -14.95
CA ARG A 60 -20.89 -29.15 -16.28
C ARG A 60 -19.41 -29.55 -16.23
N VAL A 61 -18.71 -29.22 -15.14
CA VAL A 61 -17.33 -29.66 -14.90
C VAL A 61 -17.32 -31.10 -14.35
N THR A 62 -17.28 -32.07 -15.25
CA THR A 62 -17.53 -33.50 -14.95
C THR A 62 -16.34 -34.27 -14.39
N TRP A 63 -15.12 -33.73 -14.49
CA TRP A 63 -13.91 -34.34 -13.91
C TRP A 63 -13.83 -34.18 -12.38
N ARG A 64 -14.58 -33.23 -11.81
CA ARG A 64 -14.82 -33.10 -10.36
C ARG A 64 -15.89 -34.09 -9.88
N LYS A 65 -15.76 -34.58 -8.65
CA LYS A 65 -16.81 -35.33 -7.94
C LYS A 65 -16.99 -34.81 -6.51
N ASP A 66 -17.90 -35.45 -5.78
CA ASP A 66 -18.21 -35.18 -4.39
C ASP A 66 -16.94 -35.25 -3.52
N SER A 67 -16.73 -34.24 -2.69
CA SER A 67 -15.54 -34.11 -1.82
C SER A 67 -15.87 -33.30 -0.57
N GLY A 68 -15.07 -33.41 0.50
CA GLY A 68 -15.27 -32.61 1.73
C GLY A 68 -16.62 -32.90 2.42
N LEU A 69 -17.12 -34.13 2.29
CA LEU A 69 -18.46 -34.53 2.76
C LEU A 69 -18.58 -34.62 4.28
N SER A 70 -17.44 -34.58 4.99
CA SER A 70 -17.36 -34.60 6.45
C SER A 70 -17.06 -33.22 7.06
N ASP A 71 -16.99 -32.16 6.25
CA ASP A 71 -16.68 -30.81 6.71
C ASP A 71 -17.63 -30.36 7.83
N GLY A 72 -17.08 -30.03 8.99
CA GLY A 72 -17.84 -29.60 10.17
C GLY A 72 -18.24 -30.73 11.15
N SER A 73 -18.17 -31.99 10.73
CA SER A 73 -18.66 -33.13 11.53
C SER A 73 -18.00 -33.24 12.91
N ALA A 74 -16.68 -33.01 13.00
CA ALA A 74 -15.92 -33.02 14.25
C ALA A 74 -16.37 -31.93 15.25
N MET A 75 -17.06 -30.89 14.77
CA MET A 75 -17.62 -29.80 15.58
C MET A 75 -19.16 -29.91 15.70
N HIS A 76 -19.74 -31.03 15.29
CA HIS A 76 -21.18 -31.27 15.26
C HIS A 76 -21.98 -30.22 14.47
N VAL A 77 -21.40 -29.73 13.37
CA VAL A 77 -22.06 -28.78 12.45
C VAL A 77 -21.94 -29.26 11.01
N ASP A 78 -22.88 -28.87 10.15
CA ASP A 78 -22.77 -29.07 8.71
C ASP A 78 -22.04 -27.88 8.09
N LEU A 79 -20.82 -28.10 7.62
CA LEU A 79 -20.06 -27.12 6.83
C LEU A 79 -19.77 -27.66 5.43
N VAL A 80 -20.49 -28.67 4.93
CA VAL A 80 -20.33 -29.22 3.58
C VAL A 80 -20.79 -28.19 2.55
N GLY A 81 -20.04 -28.04 1.44
CA GLY A 81 -20.31 -27.06 0.40
C GLY A 81 -19.25 -25.96 0.32
N GLY A 82 -19.57 -24.87 -0.38
CA GLY A 82 -18.67 -23.73 -0.57
C GLY A 82 -17.63 -23.98 -1.66
N TYR A 83 -16.65 -23.10 -1.77
CA TYR A 83 -15.57 -23.20 -2.76
C TYR A 83 -14.24 -23.52 -2.10
N TYR A 84 -13.45 -24.38 -2.74
CA TYR A 84 -12.01 -24.37 -2.50
C TYR A 84 -11.42 -23.06 -3.04
N ASP A 85 -10.45 -22.53 -2.32
CA ASP A 85 -9.99 -21.16 -2.50
C ASP A 85 -9.23 -20.95 -3.81
N ALA A 86 -8.23 -21.79 -4.07
CA ALA A 86 -7.31 -21.65 -5.19
C ALA A 86 -6.93 -23.01 -5.79
N GLY A 87 -5.64 -23.36 -5.80
CA GLY A 87 -5.14 -24.67 -6.22
C GLY A 87 -5.26 -25.78 -5.17
N ASP A 88 -5.74 -25.43 -3.98
CA ASP A 88 -5.80 -26.23 -2.75
C ASP A 88 -7.19 -26.78 -2.44
N ASN A 89 -7.32 -27.51 -1.32
CA ASN A 89 -8.61 -28.04 -0.85
C ASN A 89 -9.04 -27.38 0.48
N VAL A 90 -8.51 -26.20 0.78
CA VAL A 90 -8.91 -25.40 1.95
C VAL A 90 -10.07 -24.48 1.56
N LYS A 91 -10.98 -24.28 2.50
CA LYS A 91 -12.03 -23.27 2.39
C LYS A 91 -11.69 -22.09 3.27
N PHE A 92 -11.07 -21.07 2.69
CA PHE A 92 -10.82 -19.81 3.37
C PHE A 92 -12.04 -18.88 3.27
N GLY A 93 -12.65 -18.56 4.40
CA GLY A 93 -13.91 -17.82 4.46
C GLY A 93 -13.78 -16.37 4.01
N PHE A 94 -12.64 -15.72 4.27
CA PHE A 94 -12.42 -14.31 3.94
C PHE A 94 -12.38 -14.04 2.42
N PRO A 95 -11.47 -14.67 1.64
CA PRO A 95 -11.48 -14.53 0.17
C PRO A 95 -12.73 -15.13 -0.50
N MET A 96 -13.35 -16.16 0.09
CA MET A 96 -14.62 -16.70 -0.42
C MET A 96 -15.79 -15.72 -0.25
N ALA A 97 -15.86 -15.01 0.88
CA ALA A 97 -16.85 -13.97 1.09
C ALA A 97 -16.65 -12.84 0.08
N PHE A 98 -15.41 -12.36 -0.11
CA PHE A 98 -15.09 -11.35 -1.12
C PHE A 98 -15.47 -11.79 -2.55
N THR A 99 -15.13 -13.02 -2.93
CA THR A 99 -15.55 -13.67 -4.19
C THR A 99 -17.06 -13.57 -4.38
N THR A 100 -17.82 -13.86 -3.32
CA THR A 100 -19.29 -13.86 -3.34
C THR A 100 -19.86 -12.45 -3.48
N THR A 101 -19.27 -11.48 -2.78
CA THR A 101 -19.62 -10.07 -2.89
C THR A 101 -19.37 -9.58 -4.31
N MET A 102 -18.21 -9.90 -4.90
CA MET A 102 -17.88 -9.50 -6.27
C MET A 102 -18.79 -10.14 -7.30
N LEU A 103 -19.04 -11.45 -7.27
CA LEU A 103 -20.02 -12.10 -8.16
C LEU A 103 -21.43 -11.48 -8.03
N SER A 104 -21.83 -11.15 -6.80
CA SER A 104 -23.13 -10.52 -6.57
C SER A 104 -23.18 -9.10 -7.12
N TRP A 105 -22.13 -8.30 -6.91
CA TRP A 105 -22.01 -6.95 -7.45
C TRP A 105 -22.03 -6.96 -8.98
N SER A 106 -21.32 -7.92 -9.58
CA SER A 106 -21.32 -8.22 -11.01
C SER A 106 -22.72 -8.41 -11.57
N VAL A 107 -23.52 -9.29 -10.96
CA VAL A 107 -24.90 -9.54 -11.38
C VAL A 107 -25.81 -8.34 -11.13
N ILE A 108 -25.61 -7.59 -10.04
CA ILE A 108 -26.41 -6.39 -9.73
C ILE A 108 -26.18 -5.29 -10.76
N GLU A 109 -24.93 -5.07 -11.19
CA GLU A 109 -24.63 -4.01 -12.15
C GLU A 109 -24.83 -4.44 -13.59
N PHE A 110 -24.53 -5.69 -13.95
CA PHE A 110 -24.44 -6.12 -15.35
C PHE A 110 -25.26 -7.37 -15.67
N GLY A 111 -26.06 -7.90 -14.74
CA GLY A 111 -26.82 -9.13 -14.94
C GLY A 111 -27.82 -9.07 -16.10
N GLY A 112 -28.30 -7.88 -16.48
CA GLY A 112 -29.13 -7.70 -17.67
C GLY A 112 -28.40 -8.01 -18.99
N LEU A 113 -27.08 -7.92 -19.00
CA LEU A 113 -26.23 -8.18 -20.16
C LEU A 113 -25.83 -9.66 -20.28
N MET A 114 -25.76 -10.39 -19.15
CA MET A 114 -25.31 -11.78 -19.09
C MET A 114 -26.18 -12.80 -19.85
N LYS A 115 -27.35 -12.40 -20.36
CA LYS A 115 -28.27 -13.24 -21.17
C LYS A 115 -28.46 -14.64 -20.57
N SER A 116 -28.05 -15.69 -21.29
CA SER A 116 -28.18 -17.10 -20.88
C SER A 116 -27.33 -17.47 -19.67
N GLU A 117 -26.23 -16.75 -19.42
CA GLU A 117 -25.32 -17.05 -18.31
C GLU A 117 -25.79 -16.47 -16.97
N LEU A 118 -26.81 -15.60 -16.96
CA LEU A 118 -27.34 -15.01 -15.72
C LEU A 118 -27.75 -16.07 -14.69
N GLN A 119 -28.35 -17.18 -15.15
CA GLN A 119 -28.76 -18.26 -14.27
C GLN A 119 -27.56 -19.01 -13.69
N ASN A 120 -26.55 -19.31 -14.52
CA ASN A 120 -25.31 -19.93 -14.06
C ASN A 120 -24.55 -19.04 -13.05
N ALA A 121 -24.53 -17.72 -13.28
CA ALA A 121 -23.96 -16.76 -12.35
C ALA A 121 -24.72 -16.74 -11.00
N ARG A 122 -26.06 -16.79 -11.03
CA ARG A 122 -26.87 -16.95 -9.81
C ARG A 122 -26.58 -18.25 -9.08
N GLU A 123 -26.41 -19.35 -9.79
CA GLU A 123 -26.07 -20.65 -9.20
C GLU A 123 -24.67 -20.63 -8.57
N ALA A 124 -23.70 -19.93 -9.17
CA ALA A 124 -22.40 -19.71 -8.56
C ALA A 124 -22.49 -18.91 -7.24
N ILE A 125 -23.25 -17.80 -7.24
CA ILE A 125 -23.50 -17.00 -6.03
C ILE A 125 -24.24 -17.84 -4.97
N LYS A 126 -25.24 -18.62 -5.39
CA LYS A 126 -26.03 -19.46 -4.48
C LYS A 126 -25.16 -20.51 -3.80
N TRP A 127 -24.27 -21.15 -4.54
CA TRP A 127 -23.35 -22.17 -4.01
C TRP A 127 -22.52 -21.67 -2.83
N SER A 128 -21.96 -20.46 -2.96
CA SER A 128 -21.20 -19.84 -1.88
C SER A 128 -22.09 -19.37 -0.73
N THR A 129 -23.20 -18.68 -1.04
CA THR A 129 -24.10 -18.17 0.01
C THR A 129 -24.77 -19.26 0.83
N ASP A 130 -25.10 -20.41 0.24
CA ASP A 130 -25.59 -21.58 0.99
C ASP A 130 -24.56 -22.04 2.03
N TYR A 131 -23.26 -22.02 1.68
CA TYR A 131 -22.18 -22.32 2.63
C TYR A 131 -22.01 -21.21 3.68
N LEU A 132 -21.99 -19.93 3.29
CA LEU A 132 -21.87 -18.82 4.25
C LEU A 132 -23.05 -18.79 5.25
N LEU A 133 -24.25 -19.20 4.83
CA LEU A 133 -25.40 -19.37 5.72
C LEU A 133 -25.21 -20.52 6.72
N LYS A 134 -24.53 -21.61 6.34
CA LYS A 134 -24.13 -22.66 7.28
C LYS A 134 -23.06 -22.16 8.26
N ALA A 135 -22.02 -21.50 7.73
CA ALA A 135 -20.90 -20.96 8.48
C ALA A 135 -21.29 -19.91 9.53
N THR A 136 -22.43 -19.23 9.33
CA THR A 136 -22.95 -18.19 10.24
C THR A 136 -24.24 -18.61 10.97
N ALA A 137 -24.58 -19.91 10.94
CA ALA A 137 -25.83 -20.41 11.52
C ALA A 137 -25.87 -20.20 13.04
N GLN A 138 -24.77 -20.52 13.71
CA GLN A 138 -24.67 -20.46 15.16
C GLN A 138 -24.62 -19.00 15.67
N PRO A 139 -25.35 -18.66 16.75
CA PRO A 139 -25.22 -17.34 17.40
C PRO A 139 -23.81 -17.07 17.90
N ASP A 140 -23.36 -15.82 17.73
CA ASP A 140 -22.06 -15.33 18.19
C ASP A 140 -20.86 -16.21 17.79
N THR A 141 -20.99 -16.97 16.70
CA THR A 141 -19.95 -17.85 16.17
C THR A 141 -20.02 -17.85 14.66
N ILE A 142 -18.88 -17.62 14.02
CA ILE A 142 -18.74 -17.69 12.57
C ILE A 142 -17.59 -18.64 12.24
N TYR A 143 -17.85 -19.64 11.41
CA TYR A 143 -16.84 -20.57 10.92
C TYR A 143 -16.12 -19.94 9.73
N VAL A 144 -14.83 -19.67 9.88
CA VAL A 144 -14.04 -18.86 8.94
C VAL A 144 -13.09 -19.69 8.10
N GLN A 145 -12.83 -20.95 8.47
CA GLN A 145 -12.00 -21.85 7.68
C GLN A 145 -12.34 -23.32 7.93
N VAL A 146 -12.26 -24.13 6.87
CA VAL A 146 -12.29 -25.60 6.96
C VAL A 146 -11.11 -26.18 6.18
N GLY A 147 -10.28 -26.95 6.87
CA GLY A 147 -8.99 -27.45 6.37
C GLY A 147 -7.83 -26.85 7.16
N ASP A 148 -6.92 -27.71 7.64
CA ASP A 148 -5.61 -27.26 8.11
C ASP A 148 -4.74 -26.94 6.89
N ALA A 149 -4.50 -25.65 6.65
CA ALA A 149 -3.83 -25.19 5.43
C ALA A 149 -2.41 -25.74 5.30
N ASN A 150 -1.64 -25.80 6.40
CA ASN A 150 -0.29 -26.36 6.36
C ASN A 150 -0.30 -27.85 6.02
N LYS A 151 -1.27 -28.61 6.53
CA LYS A 151 -1.40 -30.04 6.22
C LYS A 151 -1.94 -30.28 4.81
N ASP A 152 -2.90 -29.48 4.36
CA ASP A 152 -3.41 -29.53 2.98
C ASP A 152 -2.31 -29.18 1.96
N HIS A 153 -1.45 -28.21 2.29
CA HIS A 153 -0.34 -27.78 1.44
C HIS A 153 0.86 -28.72 1.49
N ALA A 154 1.00 -29.52 2.55
CA ALA A 154 1.94 -30.63 2.62
C ALA A 154 1.52 -31.85 1.76
N CYS A 155 0.36 -31.79 1.09
CA CYS A 155 -0.19 -32.83 0.24
C CYS A 155 -0.53 -32.33 -1.17
N TRP A 156 -0.36 -33.19 -2.17
CA TRP A 156 -0.81 -32.93 -3.53
C TRP A 156 -1.76 -34.05 -3.96
N GLU A 157 -3.02 -33.95 -3.55
CA GLU A 157 -4.04 -34.98 -3.77
C GLU A 157 -5.33 -34.39 -4.34
N ARG A 158 -6.16 -35.27 -4.92
CA ARG A 158 -7.47 -34.86 -5.45
C ARG A 158 -8.39 -34.47 -4.30
N PRO A 159 -9.28 -33.48 -4.48
CA PRO A 159 -10.30 -33.19 -3.48
C PRO A 159 -11.09 -34.43 -3.05
N GLU A 160 -11.35 -35.35 -3.98
CA GLU A 160 -12.12 -36.58 -3.73
C GLU A 160 -11.36 -37.63 -2.90
N ASP A 161 -10.02 -37.59 -2.94
CA ASP A 161 -9.15 -38.55 -2.21
C ASP A 161 -8.73 -38.04 -0.84
N MET A 162 -9.06 -36.78 -0.52
CA MET A 162 -8.39 -36.05 0.53
C MET A 162 -8.51 -36.74 1.89
N ASP A 163 -7.38 -36.84 2.59
CA ASP A 163 -7.31 -37.40 3.95
C ASP A 163 -6.60 -36.50 4.96
N THR A 164 -6.23 -35.29 4.53
CA THR A 164 -5.68 -34.26 5.41
C THR A 164 -6.69 -33.82 6.48
N PRO A 165 -6.21 -33.39 7.66
CA PRO A 165 -7.08 -32.86 8.71
C PRO A 165 -7.96 -31.70 8.23
N ARG A 166 -9.28 -31.91 8.28
CA ARG A 166 -10.27 -30.89 7.92
C ARG A 166 -10.67 -30.02 9.11
N THR A 167 -9.65 -29.46 9.77
CA THR A 167 -9.79 -28.63 10.98
C THR A 167 -10.74 -27.45 10.72
N VAL A 168 -11.68 -27.25 11.62
CA VAL A 168 -12.63 -26.13 11.57
C VAL A 168 -12.13 -24.99 12.43
N VAL A 169 -11.95 -23.83 11.84
CA VAL A 169 -11.55 -22.59 12.54
C VAL A 169 -12.76 -21.67 12.62
N LYS A 170 -12.94 -21.05 13.77
CA LYS A 170 -14.07 -20.15 14.03
C LYS A 170 -13.61 -18.88 14.73
N ILE A 171 -14.39 -17.83 14.55
CA ILE A 171 -14.37 -16.61 15.35
C ILE A 171 -15.60 -16.58 16.24
N ASP A 172 -15.45 -15.98 17.41
CA ASP A 172 -16.49 -15.79 18.39
C ASP A 172 -16.18 -14.53 19.22
N LYS A 173 -16.99 -14.25 20.23
CA LYS A 173 -16.79 -13.07 21.11
C LYS A 173 -15.40 -13.01 21.77
N ASN A 174 -14.71 -14.15 21.94
CA ASN A 174 -13.40 -14.22 22.59
C ASN A 174 -12.26 -14.21 21.56
N ASN A 175 -12.54 -14.63 20.33
CA ASN A 175 -11.62 -14.65 19.21
C ASN A 175 -12.26 -13.87 18.05
N PRO A 176 -12.27 -12.53 18.11
CA PRO A 176 -12.94 -11.72 17.10
C PRO A 176 -12.25 -11.85 15.73
N GLY A 177 -13.02 -11.55 14.68
CA GLY A 177 -12.56 -11.47 13.29
C GLY A 177 -13.47 -10.57 12.51
N THR A 178 -13.17 -9.28 12.54
CA THR A 178 -14.11 -8.21 12.14
C THR A 178 -14.23 -8.14 10.64
N GLU A 179 -13.10 -8.13 9.95
CA GLU A 179 -12.89 -8.16 8.51
C GLU A 179 -13.65 -9.33 7.88
N VAL A 180 -13.31 -10.57 8.22
CA VAL A 180 -13.98 -11.75 7.65
C VAL A 180 -15.48 -11.80 7.96
N ALA A 181 -15.91 -11.33 9.13
CA ALA A 181 -17.33 -11.24 9.46
C ALA A 181 -18.05 -10.15 8.65
N ALA A 182 -17.47 -8.95 8.54
CA ALA A 182 -18.07 -7.84 7.82
C ALA A 182 -18.07 -8.07 6.30
N GLU A 183 -17.04 -8.72 5.74
CA GLU A 183 -17.06 -9.19 4.34
C GLU A 183 -18.12 -10.29 4.14
N THR A 184 -18.28 -11.22 5.09
CA THR A 184 -19.37 -12.22 5.03
C THR A 184 -20.75 -11.54 5.05
N ALA A 185 -20.91 -10.48 5.85
CA ALA A 185 -22.14 -9.69 5.83
C ALA A 185 -22.33 -8.97 4.49
N ALA A 186 -21.28 -8.38 3.92
CA ALA A 186 -21.30 -7.76 2.60
C ALA A 186 -21.75 -8.75 1.52
N ALA A 187 -21.19 -9.95 1.52
CA ALA A 187 -21.52 -11.04 0.59
C ALA A 187 -23.01 -11.41 0.65
N LEU A 188 -23.53 -11.66 1.86
CA LEU A 188 -24.92 -12.02 2.06
C LEU A 188 -25.86 -10.86 1.72
N ALA A 189 -25.50 -9.62 2.07
CA ALA A 189 -26.28 -8.43 1.74
C ALA A 189 -26.33 -8.20 0.21
N ALA A 190 -25.20 -8.29 -0.49
CA ALA A 190 -25.12 -8.18 -1.94
C ALA A 190 -25.94 -9.28 -2.62
N ALA A 191 -25.76 -10.54 -2.22
CA ALA A 191 -26.53 -11.65 -2.78
C ALA A 191 -28.03 -11.51 -2.54
N SER A 192 -28.45 -10.94 -1.41
CA SER A 192 -29.88 -10.68 -1.15
C SER A 192 -30.51 -9.79 -2.23
N LEU A 193 -29.76 -8.84 -2.81
CA LEU A 193 -30.22 -8.00 -3.91
C LEU A 193 -30.35 -8.78 -5.22
N VAL A 194 -29.43 -9.71 -5.49
CA VAL A 194 -29.45 -10.57 -6.68
C VAL A 194 -30.72 -11.42 -6.71
N PHE A 195 -31.08 -12.04 -5.59
CA PHE A 195 -32.25 -12.93 -5.48
C PHE A 195 -33.56 -12.20 -5.19
N ARG A 196 -33.54 -10.88 -4.93
CA ARG A 196 -34.71 -10.11 -4.49
C ARG A 196 -35.95 -10.28 -5.37
N ARG A 197 -35.77 -10.49 -6.68
CA ARG A 197 -36.88 -10.66 -7.63
C ARG A 197 -37.20 -12.12 -7.94
N THR A 198 -36.21 -13.00 -7.89
CA THR A 198 -36.35 -14.41 -8.34
C THR A 198 -36.62 -15.38 -7.20
N ASP A 199 -36.13 -15.09 -5.99
CA ASP A 199 -36.38 -15.86 -4.77
C ASP A 199 -36.43 -14.91 -3.56
N ARG A 200 -37.63 -14.40 -3.28
CA ARG A 200 -37.85 -13.42 -2.20
C ARG A 200 -37.59 -14.01 -0.81
N THR A 201 -37.87 -15.29 -0.62
CA THR A 201 -37.69 -15.97 0.66
C THR A 201 -36.21 -16.11 0.97
N TYR A 202 -35.44 -16.61 0.00
CA TYR A 202 -33.99 -16.70 0.14
C TYR A 202 -33.34 -15.33 0.29
N SER A 203 -33.77 -14.34 -0.51
CA SER A 203 -33.32 -12.94 -0.40
C SER A 203 -33.52 -12.37 1.02
N LYS A 204 -34.71 -12.54 1.61
CA LYS A 204 -34.99 -12.06 2.97
C LYS A 204 -34.15 -12.80 4.01
N PHE A 205 -33.93 -14.10 3.84
CA PHE A 205 -33.10 -14.89 4.72
C PHE A 205 -31.64 -14.43 4.71
N LEU A 206 -31.08 -14.21 3.51
CA LEU A 206 -29.74 -13.65 3.32
C LEU A 206 -29.60 -12.27 3.98
N ALA A 207 -30.53 -11.34 3.70
CA ALA A 207 -30.47 -10.00 4.28
C ALA A 207 -30.56 -10.01 5.81
N THR A 208 -31.43 -10.86 6.37
CA THR A 208 -31.56 -11.01 7.82
C THR A 208 -30.28 -11.57 8.43
N ARG A 209 -29.66 -12.56 7.79
CA ARG A 209 -28.37 -13.09 8.25
C ARG A 209 -27.26 -12.05 8.14
N ALA A 210 -27.21 -11.30 7.05
CA ALA A 210 -26.21 -10.25 6.84
C ALA A 210 -26.23 -9.20 7.96
N ILE A 211 -27.42 -8.74 8.35
CA ILE A 211 -27.60 -7.79 9.48
C ILE A 211 -26.97 -8.36 10.76
N ARG A 212 -27.34 -9.59 11.13
CA ARG A 212 -26.84 -10.26 12.34
C ARG A 212 -25.31 -10.44 12.31
N VAL A 213 -24.77 -10.83 11.17
CA VAL A 213 -23.32 -11.06 11.01
C VAL A 213 -22.56 -9.74 11.10
N PHE A 214 -23.08 -8.66 10.53
CA PHE A 214 -22.48 -7.34 10.67
C PHE A 214 -22.58 -6.79 12.10
N GLU A 215 -23.70 -7.02 12.78
CA GLU A 215 -23.83 -6.70 14.20
C GLU A 215 -22.77 -7.42 15.04
N PHE A 216 -22.51 -8.71 14.76
CA PHE A 216 -21.42 -9.45 15.38
C PHE A 216 -20.04 -8.80 15.09
N ALA A 217 -19.74 -8.52 13.82
CA ALA A 217 -18.48 -7.90 13.41
C ALA A 217 -18.25 -6.55 14.12
N ASN A 218 -19.27 -5.70 14.10
CA ASN A 218 -19.20 -4.36 14.68
C ASN A 218 -19.15 -4.39 16.22
N LYS A 219 -19.79 -5.37 16.85
CA LYS A 219 -19.83 -5.52 18.31
C LYS A 219 -18.53 -6.10 18.88
N TYR A 220 -17.94 -7.07 18.20
CA TYR A 220 -16.71 -7.75 18.65
C TYR A 220 -15.56 -7.42 17.71
N ARG A 221 -15.02 -6.20 17.85
CA ARG A 221 -13.98 -5.69 16.95
C ARG A 221 -12.59 -6.25 17.27
N GLY A 222 -11.86 -6.61 16.23
CA GLY A 222 -10.51 -7.18 16.27
C GLY A 222 -10.23 -8.06 15.06
N ALA A 223 -8.98 -8.00 14.58
CA ALA A 223 -8.52 -8.82 13.47
C ALA A 223 -8.43 -10.30 13.86
N TYR A 224 -8.94 -11.18 13.00
CA TYR A 224 -8.89 -12.62 13.20
C TYR A 224 -7.45 -13.14 13.19
N SER A 225 -6.55 -12.47 12.47
CA SER A 225 -5.13 -12.77 12.44
C SER A 225 -4.44 -12.54 13.79
N ASN A 226 -5.04 -11.77 14.71
CA ASN A 226 -4.49 -11.61 16.07
C ASN A 226 -4.60 -12.88 16.91
N THR A 227 -5.72 -13.58 16.80
CA THR A 227 -6.04 -14.75 17.65
C THR A 227 -5.85 -16.07 16.90
N LEU A 228 -6.05 -16.05 15.58
CA LEU A 228 -6.01 -17.22 14.71
C LEU A 228 -4.77 -17.25 13.80
N LYS A 229 -3.74 -16.43 14.07
CA LYS A 229 -2.50 -16.31 13.26
C LYS A 229 -1.99 -17.66 12.75
N LYS A 230 -1.88 -18.65 13.62
CA LYS A 230 -1.36 -20.00 13.29
C LYS A 230 -2.17 -20.78 12.24
N PHE A 231 -3.41 -20.39 12.01
CA PHE A 231 -4.32 -21.03 11.06
C PHE A 231 -4.49 -20.25 9.77
N VAL A 232 -4.55 -18.92 9.87
CA VAL A 232 -4.90 -18.02 8.75
C VAL A 232 -3.68 -17.35 8.12
N CYS A 233 -2.57 -17.20 8.86
CA CYS A 233 -1.32 -16.65 8.35
C CYS A 233 -0.31 -17.77 8.04
N PRO A 234 0.50 -17.65 6.97
CA PRO A 234 0.65 -16.48 6.09
C PRO A 234 -0.36 -16.40 4.92
N PHE A 235 -1.40 -17.23 4.92
CA PHE A 235 -2.30 -17.38 3.76
C PHE A 235 -3.17 -16.15 3.49
N TYR A 236 -4.04 -15.80 4.44
CA TYR A 236 -4.95 -14.66 4.36
C TYR A 236 -4.88 -13.89 5.68
N CYS A 237 -3.76 -13.23 5.95
CA CYS A 237 -3.71 -12.29 7.07
C CYS A 237 -4.53 -11.04 6.75
N ASP A 238 -5.06 -10.41 7.79
CA ASP A 238 -5.50 -9.02 7.71
C ASP A 238 -4.24 -8.12 7.62
N PHE A 239 -4.05 -7.43 6.49
CA PHE A 239 -2.96 -6.46 6.32
C PHE A 239 -3.47 -5.01 6.21
N SER A 240 -4.64 -4.77 5.62
CA SER A 240 -5.24 -3.44 5.49
C SER A 240 -5.98 -2.95 6.73
N GLY A 241 -6.19 -3.80 7.72
CA GLY A 241 -7.11 -3.55 8.82
C GLY A 241 -8.51 -4.07 8.50
N TYR A 242 -9.42 -3.95 9.47
CA TYR A 242 -10.83 -4.38 9.34
C TYR A 242 -11.81 -3.22 9.08
N GLN A 243 -11.28 -2.00 9.07
CA GLN A 243 -12.03 -0.76 9.01
C GLN A 243 -12.76 -0.64 7.67
N ASP A 244 -12.05 -0.98 6.60
CA ASP A 244 -12.56 -1.02 5.25
C ASP A 244 -13.68 -2.06 5.08
N GLU A 245 -13.60 -3.26 5.69
CA GLU A 245 -14.75 -4.18 5.66
C GLU A 245 -15.95 -3.67 6.45
N LEU A 246 -15.74 -2.95 7.57
CA LEU A 246 -16.87 -2.35 8.29
C LEU A 246 -17.57 -1.30 7.43
N LEU A 247 -16.82 -0.46 6.72
CA LEU A 247 -17.38 0.51 5.78
C LEU A 247 -18.08 -0.18 4.60
N TRP A 248 -17.42 -1.20 4.03
CA TRP A 248 -17.92 -2.00 2.92
C TRP A 248 -19.21 -2.76 3.25
N GLY A 249 -19.22 -3.46 4.39
CA GLY A 249 -20.38 -4.18 4.91
C GLY A 249 -21.56 -3.25 5.19
N ALA A 250 -21.30 -2.08 5.81
CA ALA A 250 -22.32 -1.07 6.02
C ALA A 250 -22.88 -0.53 4.69
N ALA A 251 -22.03 -0.27 3.70
CA ALA A 251 -22.44 0.19 2.37
C ALA A 251 -23.36 -0.82 1.67
N TRP A 252 -23.01 -2.11 1.72
CA TRP A 252 -23.86 -3.17 1.17
C TRP A 252 -25.18 -3.34 1.93
N LEU A 253 -25.15 -3.29 3.25
CA LEU A 253 -26.36 -3.38 4.07
C LEU A 253 -27.29 -2.19 3.85
N HIS A 254 -26.74 -0.97 3.74
CA HIS A 254 -27.50 0.20 3.36
C HIS A 254 -28.18 -0.01 2.00
N LYS A 255 -27.43 -0.47 1.00
CA LYS A 255 -27.95 -0.73 -0.34
C LYS A 255 -29.03 -1.82 -0.37
N ALA A 256 -28.83 -2.90 0.38
CA ALA A 256 -29.72 -4.06 0.41
C ALA A 256 -31.04 -3.74 1.12
N THR A 257 -30.94 -3.16 2.32
CA THR A 257 -32.06 -3.00 3.26
C THR A 257 -32.75 -1.65 3.14
N LYS A 258 -32.06 -0.61 2.64
CA LYS A 258 -32.45 0.80 2.75
C LYS A 258 -32.68 1.28 4.18
N ASN A 259 -32.16 0.56 5.18
CA ASN A 259 -32.27 0.96 6.57
C ASN A 259 -31.39 2.21 6.80
N PRO A 260 -31.96 3.32 7.32
CA PRO A 260 -31.21 4.56 7.56
C PRO A 260 -30.10 4.40 8.60
N MET A 261 -30.17 3.39 9.48
CA MET A 261 -29.11 3.10 10.46
C MET A 261 -27.75 2.93 9.79
N TYR A 262 -27.69 2.21 8.67
CA TYR A 262 -26.42 1.99 7.96
C TYR A 262 -25.95 3.25 7.23
N LEU A 263 -26.86 4.07 6.72
CA LEU A 263 -26.49 5.38 6.16
C LEU A 263 -25.87 6.27 7.25
N ASN A 264 -26.52 6.33 8.41
CA ASN A 264 -25.99 7.06 9.56
C ASN A 264 -24.64 6.49 10.02
N TYR A 265 -24.49 5.17 10.05
CA TYR A 265 -23.23 4.52 10.37
C TYR A 265 -22.12 4.94 9.40
N ILE A 266 -22.39 4.93 8.09
CA ILE A 266 -21.44 5.37 7.06
C ILE A 266 -21.09 6.85 7.23
N GLN A 267 -22.07 7.71 7.47
CA GLN A 267 -21.83 9.15 7.63
C GLN A 267 -21.03 9.47 8.91
N GLN A 268 -21.30 8.75 10.00
CA GLN A 268 -20.67 8.98 11.29
C GLN A 268 -19.27 8.37 11.36
N ASN A 269 -19.07 7.19 10.76
CA ASN A 269 -17.85 6.42 10.90
C ASN A 269 -16.99 6.42 9.64
N GLY A 270 -17.50 6.91 8.49
CA GLY A 270 -16.85 6.78 7.19
C GLY A 270 -15.38 7.23 7.20
N LEU A 271 -15.11 8.45 7.67
CA LEU A 271 -13.74 8.98 7.77
C LEU A 271 -12.88 8.16 8.75
N THR A 272 -13.41 7.80 9.92
CA THR A 272 -12.70 6.96 10.91
C THR A 272 -12.43 5.54 10.41
N LEU A 273 -13.23 5.07 9.45
CA LEU A 273 -13.07 3.79 8.77
C LEU A 273 -12.35 3.96 7.43
N GLY A 274 -11.47 4.96 7.29
CA GLY A 274 -10.58 5.12 6.14
C GLY A 274 -11.26 5.51 4.82
N ALA A 275 -12.45 6.11 4.84
CA ALA A 275 -13.15 6.50 3.61
C ALA A 275 -12.34 7.44 2.71
N ASP A 276 -11.41 8.23 3.22
CA ASP A 276 -10.58 9.19 2.50
C ASP A 276 -9.10 8.80 2.36
N GLU A 277 -8.71 7.61 2.82
CA GLU A 277 -7.33 7.10 2.70
C GLU A 277 -6.84 7.01 1.24
N GLY A 278 -5.53 7.13 1.03
CA GLY A 278 -4.90 7.19 -0.30
C GLY A 278 -4.81 5.86 -1.06
N ASP A 279 -5.73 4.91 -0.84
CA ASP A 279 -5.66 3.57 -1.41
C ASP A 279 -5.71 3.56 -2.93
N ASN A 280 -4.84 2.75 -3.53
CA ASN A 280 -4.78 2.54 -4.97
C ASN A 280 -4.95 1.07 -5.38
N THR A 281 -5.30 0.19 -4.44
CA THR A 281 -5.57 -1.24 -4.66
C THR A 281 -6.99 -1.59 -4.19
N PHE A 282 -7.54 -2.65 -4.76
CA PHE A 282 -8.81 -3.25 -4.35
C PHE A 282 -8.67 -4.76 -4.50
N GLY A 283 -9.01 -5.52 -3.47
CA GLY A 283 -8.80 -6.97 -3.44
C GLY A 283 -9.53 -7.64 -2.29
N TRP A 284 -9.21 -8.90 -2.00
CA TRP A 284 -9.83 -9.62 -0.89
C TRP A 284 -9.50 -9.03 0.49
N ASP A 285 -8.39 -8.33 0.62
CA ASP A 285 -7.94 -7.64 1.84
C ASP A 285 -8.52 -6.22 1.85
N ASN A 286 -7.98 -5.28 1.06
CA ASN A 286 -8.45 -3.89 1.04
C ASN A 286 -9.76 -3.65 0.22
N LYS A 287 -10.78 -3.06 0.87
CA LYS A 287 -12.12 -2.71 0.33
C LYS A 287 -12.40 -1.23 0.15
N HIS A 288 -11.52 -0.33 0.59
CA HIS A 288 -11.81 1.11 0.63
C HIS A 288 -12.24 1.66 -0.73
N VAL A 289 -11.47 1.37 -1.79
CA VAL A 289 -11.78 1.84 -3.15
C VAL A 289 -13.14 1.31 -3.64
N GLY A 290 -13.42 0.03 -3.37
CA GLY A 290 -14.71 -0.59 -3.70
C GLY A 290 -15.87 0.09 -2.97
N ALA A 291 -15.72 0.35 -1.68
CA ALA A 291 -16.72 1.03 -0.85
C ALA A 291 -16.98 2.46 -1.35
N ARG A 292 -15.93 3.23 -1.67
CA ARG A 292 -16.05 4.59 -2.22
C ARG A 292 -16.84 4.60 -3.52
N ILE A 293 -16.50 3.72 -4.46
CA ILE A 293 -17.21 3.64 -5.75
C ILE A 293 -18.66 3.19 -5.53
N LEU A 294 -18.91 2.22 -4.65
CA LEU A 294 -20.27 1.77 -4.34
C LEU A 294 -21.13 2.90 -3.75
N LEU A 295 -20.58 3.69 -2.82
CA LEU A 295 -21.25 4.81 -2.16
C LEU A 295 -21.40 6.02 -3.09
N SER A 296 -20.45 6.25 -4.00
CA SER A 296 -20.56 7.27 -5.04
C SER A 296 -21.80 7.08 -5.90
N LYS A 297 -22.28 5.84 -6.09
CA LYS A 297 -23.55 5.56 -6.78
C LYS A 297 -24.73 6.21 -6.08
N ALA A 298 -24.77 6.15 -4.76
CA ALA A 298 -25.86 6.72 -3.97
C ALA A 298 -25.93 8.24 -4.15
N PHE A 299 -24.77 8.90 -4.21
CA PHE A 299 -24.69 10.33 -4.55
C PHE A 299 -25.04 10.60 -6.03
N LEU A 300 -24.29 10.02 -6.97
CA LEU A 300 -24.35 10.32 -8.40
C LEU A 300 -25.70 9.96 -9.04
N VAL A 301 -26.27 8.82 -8.66
CA VAL A 301 -27.47 8.26 -9.31
C VAL A 301 -28.70 8.39 -8.41
N GLN A 302 -28.56 8.16 -7.10
CA GLN A 302 -29.69 8.18 -6.17
C GLN A 302 -29.88 9.54 -5.47
N LYS A 303 -29.02 10.52 -5.78
CA LYS A 303 -29.09 11.91 -5.30
C LYS A 303 -29.03 12.04 -3.77
N VAL A 304 -28.35 11.12 -3.09
CA VAL A 304 -28.10 11.19 -1.64
C VAL A 304 -26.96 12.18 -1.40
N GLN A 305 -27.30 13.44 -1.16
CA GLN A 305 -26.32 14.54 -1.10
C GLN A 305 -25.27 14.38 0.00
N SER A 306 -25.63 13.73 1.10
CA SER A 306 -24.72 13.55 2.22
C SER A 306 -23.55 12.60 1.95
N LEU A 307 -23.54 11.91 0.79
CA LEU A 307 -22.45 11.03 0.37
C LEU A 307 -21.61 11.65 -0.77
N HIS A 308 -21.67 12.97 -0.96
CA HIS A 308 -20.98 13.65 -2.05
C HIS A 308 -19.45 13.47 -2.05
N ASP A 309 -18.83 13.40 -0.86
CA ASP A 309 -17.38 13.24 -0.69
C ASP A 309 -16.86 11.95 -1.33
N TYR A 310 -17.67 10.88 -1.31
CA TYR A 310 -17.31 9.61 -1.92
C TYR A 310 -17.11 9.69 -3.45
N LYS A 311 -17.67 10.69 -4.12
CA LYS A 311 -17.32 10.96 -5.52
C LYS A 311 -15.89 11.48 -5.62
N GLY A 312 -15.50 12.46 -4.81
CA GLY A 312 -14.13 13.01 -4.81
C GLY A 312 -13.10 11.93 -4.47
N GLN A 313 -13.40 11.10 -3.46
CA GLN A 313 -12.55 9.98 -3.07
C GLN A 313 -12.44 8.91 -4.19
N SER A 314 -13.54 8.64 -4.91
CA SER A 314 -13.52 7.74 -6.08
C SER A 314 -12.73 8.34 -7.25
N ASP A 315 -12.84 9.65 -7.47
CA ASP A 315 -12.08 10.37 -8.49
C ASP A 315 -10.57 10.28 -8.22
N ASN A 316 -10.14 10.41 -6.95
CA ASN A 316 -8.74 10.28 -6.56
C ASN A 316 -8.15 8.92 -6.95
N PHE A 317 -8.90 7.83 -6.73
CA PHE A 317 -8.49 6.51 -7.19
C PHE A 317 -8.32 6.45 -8.71
N ILE A 318 -9.28 6.97 -9.47
CA ILE A 318 -9.18 7.03 -10.94
C ILE A 318 -7.95 7.85 -11.38
N CYS A 319 -7.69 8.96 -10.72
CA CYS A 319 -6.54 9.80 -11.01
C CYS A 319 -5.22 9.10 -10.64
N SER A 320 -5.19 8.25 -9.62
CA SER A 320 -3.99 7.46 -9.28
C SER A 320 -3.59 6.47 -10.38
N LEU A 321 -4.52 6.09 -11.28
CA LEU A 321 -4.26 5.20 -12.41
C LEU A 321 -3.70 5.95 -13.64
N ILE A 322 -3.54 7.28 -13.55
CA ILE A 322 -3.17 8.16 -14.67
C ILE A 322 -2.13 9.19 -14.19
N PRO A 323 -0.88 9.20 -14.72
CA PRO A 323 -0.37 8.47 -15.88
C PRO A 323 0.00 6.99 -15.59
N GLN A 324 0.14 6.16 -16.64
CA GLN A 324 0.31 4.70 -16.59
C GLN A 324 1.70 4.23 -16.06
N SER A 325 2.30 4.89 -15.08
CA SER A 325 3.62 4.52 -14.53
C SER A 325 3.63 3.16 -13.81
N GLN A 326 2.45 2.63 -13.45
CA GLN A 326 2.25 1.34 -12.79
C GLN A 326 1.91 0.20 -13.78
N TYR A 327 2.36 0.30 -15.03
CA TYR A 327 2.04 -0.69 -16.06
C TYR A 327 3.32 -1.37 -16.55
N THR A 328 3.23 -2.68 -16.85
CA THR A 328 4.29 -3.42 -17.52
C THR A 328 4.58 -2.83 -18.91
N PRO A 329 5.74 -3.13 -19.52
CA PRO A 329 6.03 -2.75 -20.91
C PRO A 329 4.93 -3.13 -21.91
N GLY A 330 4.28 -4.28 -21.72
CA GLY A 330 3.15 -4.76 -22.50
C GLY A 330 1.81 -4.07 -22.19
N GLY A 331 1.75 -3.22 -21.17
CA GLY A 331 0.59 -2.42 -20.82
C GLY A 331 -0.42 -3.09 -19.89
N LEU A 332 0.01 -4.05 -19.08
CA LEU A 332 -0.76 -4.62 -17.97
C LEU A 332 -0.57 -3.79 -16.70
N LEU A 333 -1.64 -3.51 -15.97
CA LEU A 333 -1.59 -2.92 -14.64
C LEU A 333 -0.81 -3.85 -13.71
N PHE A 334 0.23 -3.33 -13.06
CA PHE A 334 1.12 -4.11 -12.21
C PHE A 334 1.21 -3.47 -10.82
N LYS A 335 0.74 -4.22 -9.81
CA LYS A 335 0.68 -3.76 -8.42
C LYS A 335 1.64 -4.53 -7.52
N MET A 336 1.71 -5.85 -7.67
CA MET A 336 2.54 -6.74 -6.86
C MET A 336 2.95 -7.96 -7.70
N ASP A 337 4.06 -8.60 -7.34
CA ASP A 337 4.57 -9.78 -8.07
C ASP A 337 3.67 -11.02 -7.87
N ASP A 338 3.06 -11.14 -6.69
CA ASP A 338 2.26 -12.32 -6.32
C ASP A 338 0.80 -12.11 -6.74
N SER A 339 0.28 -12.99 -7.62
CA SER A 339 -1.14 -12.99 -8.03
C SER A 339 -1.66 -11.63 -8.55
N ASN A 340 -0.83 -10.89 -9.29
CA ASN A 340 -1.14 -9.55 -9.80
C ASN A 340 -2.51 -9.44 -10.52
N MET A 341 -2.95 -10.52 -11.18
CA MET A 341 -4.22 -10.56 -11.92
C MET A 341 -5.46 -10.28 -11.06
N GLN A 342 -5.38 -10.43 -9.73
CA GLN A 342 -6.41 -9.92 -8.81
C GLN A 342 -6.65 -8.43 -9.03
N TYR A 343 -5.59 -7.62 -9.07
CA TYR A 343 -5.70 -6.16 -9.18
C TYR A 343 -6.12 -5.74 -10.57
N VAL A 344 -5.70 -6.48 -11.59
CA VAL A 344 -6.10 -6.25 -12.99
C VAL A 344 -7.61 -6.44 -13.13
N THR A 345 -8.15 -7.57 -12.67
CA THR A 345 -9.57 -7.91 -12.83
C THR A 345 -10.47 -7.02 -11.96
N SER A 346 -10.10 -6.80 -10.71
CA SER A 346 -10.85 -5.95 -9.77
C SER A 346 -10.85 -4.47 -10.17
N THR A 347 -9.70 -3.92 -10.59
CA THR A 347 -9.61 -2.54 -11.11
C THR A 347 -10.42 -2.40 -12.40
N SER A 348 -10.34 -3.36 -13.31
CA SER A 348 -11.13 -3.34 -14.55
C SER A 348 -12.63 -3.31 -14.27
N PHE A 349 -13.10 -4.10 -13.29
CA PHE A 349 -14.48 -4.08 -12.81
C PHE A 349 -14.87 -2.70 -12.25
N LEU A 350 -14.03 -2.11 -11.40
CA LEU A 350 -14.31 -0.81 -10.79
C LEU A 350 -14.36 0.31 -11.83
N LEU A 351 -13.46 0.30 -12.81
CA LEU A 351 -13.43 1.25 -13.92
C LEU A 351 -14.74 1.24 -14.72
N VAL A 352 -15.24 0.07 -15.10
CA VAL A 352 -16.50 -0.03 -15.86
C VAL A 352 -17.72 0.34 -15.02
N THR A 353 -17.71 -0.03 -13.74
CA THR A 353 -18.78 0.26 -12.79
C THR A 353 -18.88 1.77 -12.53
N TYR A 354 -17.75 2.43 -12.28
CA TYR A 354 -17.72 3.87 -12.07
C TYR A 354 -18.04 4.65 -13.36
N ALA A 355 -17.53 4.19 -14.51
CA ALA A 355 -17.90 4.75 -15.81
C ALA A 355 -19.42 4.72 -16.04
N LYS A 356 -20.11 3.65 -15.62
CA LYS A 356 -21.57 3.56 -15.69
C LYS A 356 -22.24 4.63 -14.83
N TYR A 357 -21.80 4.81 -13.58
CA TYR A 357 -22.37 5.83 -12.68
C TYR A 357 -22.15 7.25 -13.19
N LEU A 358 -20.95 7.55 -13.69
CA LEU A 358 -20.61 8.82 -14.31
C LEU A 358 -21.41 9.08 -15.60
N THR A 359 -21.65 8.05 -16.41
CA THR A 359 -22.49 8.15 -17.61
C THR A 359 -23.93 8.52 -17.25
N THR A 360 -24.53 7.80 -16.29
CA THR A 360 -25.91 8.06 -15.83
C THR A 360 -26.07 9.45 -15.22
N SER A 361 -25.05 9.95 -14.51
CA SER A 361 -25.07 11.26 -13.86
C SER A 361 -24.55 12.41 -14.73
N GLN A 362 -24.13 12.12 -15.97
CA GLN A 362 -23.50 13.07 -16.89
C GLN A 362 -22.29 13.79 -16.26
N LYS A 363 -21.49 13.06 -15.49
CA LYS A 363 -20.28 13.57 -14.82
C LYS A 363 -19.01 13.00 -15.46
N VAL A 364 -17.90 13.64 -15.14
CA VAL A 364 -16.54 13.23 -15.52
C VAL A 364 -15.62 13.27 -14.29
N VAL A 365 -14.44 12.70 -14.42
CA VAL A 365 -13.36 12.80 -13.43
C VAL A 365 -12.38 13.88 -13.86
N ASN A 366 -11.93 14.71 -12.92
CA ASN A 366 -10.93 15.74 -13.15
C ASN A 366 -9.66 15.42 -12.34
N CYS A 367 -8.55 15.17 -13.05
CA CYS A 367 -7.26 14.83 -12.48
C CYS A 367 -6.26 15.97 -12.69
N GLY A 368 -6.46 17.08 -11.96
CA GLY A 368 -5.49 18.19 -11.88
C GLY A 368 -5.04 18.76 -13.24
N GLY A 369 -5.94 18.83 -14.23
CA GLY A 369 -5.65 19.32 -15.59
C GLY A 369 -5.97 18.31 -16.70
N SER A 370 -6.22 17.04 -16.36
CA SER A 370 -6.70 16.02 -17.30
C SER A 370 -8.14 15.59 -17.03
N ILE A 371 -9.00 15.65 -18.06
CA ILE A 371 -10.37 15.12 -17.98
C ILE A 371 -10.39 13.65 -18.38
N VAL A 372 -10.91 12.82 -17.49
CA VAL A 372 -11.11 11.39 -17.72
C VAL A 372 -12.60 11.13 -17.89
N THR A 373 -13.00 10.78 -19.12
CA THR A 373 -14.40 10.54 -19.47
C THR A 373 -14.79 9.09 -19.19
N PRO A 374 -16.08 8.78 -19.03
CA PRO A 374 -16.55 7.39 -18.94
C PRO A 374 -16.08 6.51 -20.09
N ARG A 375 -15.94 7.09 -21.30
CA ARG A 375 -15.39 6.41 -22.48
C ARG A 375 -13.92 6.01 -22.28
N LYS A 376 -13.09 6.90 -21.71
CA LYS A 376 -11.68 6.59 -21.38
C LYS A 376 -11.57 5.48 -20.32
N LEU A 377 -12.41 5.49 -19.29
CA LEU A 377 -12.44 4.44 -18.26
C LEU A 377 -12.79 3.07 -18.85
N ARG A 378 -13.83 3.01 -19.69
CA ARG A 378 -14.20 1.77 -20.42
C ARG A 378 -13.07 1.28 -21.33
N ALA A 379 -12.40 2.18 -22.04
CA ALA A 379 -11.27 1.83 -22.89
C ALA A 379 -10.08 1.29 -22.09
N LEU A 380 -9.80 1.86 -20.92
CA LEU A 380 -8.73 1.40 -20.03
C LEU A 380 -9.03 -0.02 -19.51
N ALA A 381 -10.23 -0.25 -18.99
CA ALA A 381 -10.67 -1.58 -18.58
C ALA A 381 -10.60 -2.59 -19.74
N LYS A 382 -10.98 -2.17 -20.95
CA LYS A 382 -10.92 -3.02 -22.14
C LYS A 382 -9.49 -3.44 -22.46
N LYS A 383 -8.54 -2.49 -22.42
CA LYS A 383 -7.12 -2.79 -22.63
C LYS A 383 -6.61 -3.85 -21.66
N GLN A 384 -7.02 -3.78 -20.38
CA GLN A 384 -6.61 -4.76 -19.37
C GLN A 384 -7.18 -6.16 -19.63
N VAL A 385 -8.44 -6.25 -20.01
CA VAL A 385 -9.07 -7.54 -20.31
C VAL A 385 -8.61 -8.11 -21.65
N ASP A 386 -8.36 -7.28 -22.64
CA ASP A 386 -7.74 -7.70 -23.89
C ASP A 386 -6.34 -8.27 -23.64
N TYR A 387 -5.55 -7.60 -22.80
CA TYR A 387 -4.25 -8.12 -22.38
C TYR A 387 -4.41 -9.50 -21.72
N LEU A 388 -5.34 -9.66 -20.79
CA LEU A 388 -5.65 -10.95 -20.15
C LEU A 388 -6.03 -12.02 -21.18
N LEU A 389 -6.82 -11.65 -22.20
CA LEU A 389 -7.35 -12.57 -23.21
C LEU A 389 -6.39 -12.86 -24.38
N GLY A 390 -5.26 -12.16 -24.49
CA GLY A 390 -4.19 -12.49 -25.44
C GLY A 390 -3.53 -11.31 -26.15
N ASP A 391 -3.99 -10.09 -25.94
CA ASP A 391 -3.38 -8.87 -26.50
C ASP A 391 -2.18 -8.41 -25.65
N ASN A 392 -1.27 -9.34 -25.40
CA ASN A 392 -0.03 -9.15 -24.65
C ASN A 392 1.18 -9.56 -25.49
N PRO A 393 2.42 -9.30 -25.02
CA PRO A 393 3.64 -9.65 -25.75
C PRO A 393 3.77 -11.14 -26.08
N LEU A 394 3.23 -12.04 -25.25
CA LEU A 394 3.30 -13.49 -25.45
C LEU A 394 2.21 -14.04 -26.38
N LYS A 395 1.22 -13.22 -26.77
CA LYS A 395 0.05 -13.65 -27.57
C LYS A 395 -0.63 -14.89 -26.98
N MET A 396 -0.78 -14.87 -25.66
CA MET A 396 -1.28 -15.99 -24.85
C MET A 396 -2.38 -15.49 -23.94
N SER A 397 -3.53 -16.15 -23.92
CA SER A 397 -4.55 -15.85 -22.92
C SER A 397 -4.07 -16.32 -21.56
N TYR A 398 -4.23 -15.52 -20.51
CA TYR A 398 -4.05 -15.96 -19.12
C TYR A 398 -5.32 -16.60 -18.54
N MET A 399 -6.36 -16.79 -19.36
CA MET A 399 -7.55 -17.59 -19.04
C MET A 399 -7.45 -18.97 -19.69
N VAL A 400 -7.49 -20.01 -18.88
CA VAL A 400 -7.39 -21.41 -19.34
C VAL A 400 -8.56 -21.75 -20.28
N GLY A 401 -8.24 -22.31 -21.45
CA GLY A 401 -9.21 -22.71 -22.46
C GLY A 401 -9.72 -21.58 -23.35
N TYR A 402 -9.27 -20.33 -23.17
CA TYR A 402 -9.63 -19.22 -24.05
C TYR A 402 -8.56 -18.97 -25.12
N GLY A 403 -9.00 -18.80 -26.37
CA GLY A 403 -8.10 -18.59 -27.50
C GLY A 403 -7.24 -19.80 -27.85
N PRO A 404 -6.33 -19.66 -28.83
CA PRO A 404 -5.51 -20.76 -29.32
C PRO A 404 -4.32 -21.12 -28.42
N ARG A 405 -3.93 -20.24 -27.50
CA ARG A 405 -2.78 -20.41 -26.60
C ARG A 405 -3.14 -19.91 -25.20
N TYR A 406 -3.02 -20.78 -24.21
CA TYR A 406 -3.36 -20.52 -22.80
C TYR A 406 -2.54 -21.42 -21.86
N PRO A 407 -2.42 -21.12 -20.54
CA PRO A 407 -1.65 -21.90 -19.59
C PRO A 407 -2.10 -23.35 -19.55
N GLN A 408 -1.14 -24.27 -19.64
CA GLN A 408 -1.42 -25.71 -19.61
C GLN A 408 -1.03 -26.33 -18.27
N ARG A 409 -0.28 -25.63 -17.42
CA ARG A 409 0.33 -26.18 -16.21
C ARG A 409 0.03 -25.30 -15.00
N ILE A 410 -1.25 -25.00 -14.79
CA ILE A 410 -1.70 -24.20 -13.65
C ILE A 410 -1.47 -24.92 -12.31
N HIS A 411 -1.14 -24.17 -11.26
CA HIS A 411 -0.96 -24.67 -9.90
C HIS A 411 -2.31 -25.05 -9.29
N HIS A 412 -2.83 -26.24 -9.64
CA HIS A 412 -4.16 -26.66 -9.20
C HIS A 412 -4.27 -28.19 -9.08
N ARG A 413 -4.52 -28.70 -7.87
CA ARG A 413 -4.53 -30.14 -7.56
C ARG A 413 -5.55 -30.93 -8.40
N GLY A 414 -6.81 -30.53 -8.36
CA GLY A 414 -7.88 -31.21 -9.11
C GLY A 414 -7.70 -31.15 -10.63
N SER A 415 -6.94 -30.17 -11.14
CA SER A 415 -6.68 -30.02 -12.58
C SER A 415 -5.50 -30.88 -13.02
N SER A 416 -4.45 -30.90 -12.20
CA SER A 416 -3.18 -31.59 -12.48
C SER A 416 -3.23 -33.09 -12.27
N LEU A 417 -4.07 -33.60 -11.36
CA LEU A 417 -4.20 -35.03 -11.09
C LEU A 417 -5.28 -35.67 -11.98
N PRO A 418 -5.11 -36.93 -12.44
CA PRO A 418 -6.12 -37.60 -13.25
C PRO A 418 -7.42 -37.74 -12.47
N SER A 419 -8.56 -37.41 -13.09
CA SER A 419 -9.88 -37.51 -12.43
C SER A 419 -10.14 -38.91 -11.87
N ILE A 420 -11.02 -39.01 -10.86
CA ILE A 420 -11.42 -40.31 -10.29
C ILE A 420 -12.09 -41.22 -11.32
N ALA A 421 -12.71 -40.66 -12.37
CA ALA A 421 -13.27 -41.43 -13.47
C ALA A 421 -12.18 -42.12 -14.32
N SER A 422 -11.06 -41.43 -14.54
CA SER A 422 -9.90 -41.96 -15.29
C SER A 422 -8.95 -42.80 -14.44
N HIS A 423 -8.90 -42.57 -13.13
CA HIS A 423 -8.01 -43.25 -12.20
C HIS A 423 -8.75 -43.51 -10.87
N PRO A 424 -9.57 -44.58 -10.77
CA PRO A 424 -10.45 -44.80 -9.62
C PRO A 424 -9.73 -45.05 -8.29
N SER A 425 -8.49 -45.56 -8.36
CA SER A 425 -7.66 -45.77 -7.17
C SER A 425 -7.32 -44.45 -6.49
N LYS A 426 -7.25 -44.46 -5.15
CA LYS A 426 -6.85 -43.31 -4.35
C LYS A 426 -5.41 -42.90 -4.65
N ILE A 427 -5.19 -41.61 -4.90
CA ILE A 427 -3.87 -40.99 -5.01
C ILE A 427 -3.47 -40.51 -3.61
N GLN A 428 -2.38 -41.08 -3.08
CA GLN A 428 -1.90 -40.73 -1.74
C GLN A 428 -1.28 -39.32 -1.73
N CYS A 429 -1.43 -38.61 -0.61
CA CYS A 429 -0.91 -37.26 -0.34
C CYS A 429 0.47 -36.95 -0.97
N THR A 430 1.48 -37.80 -0.74
CA THR A 430 2.86 -37.54 -1.23
C THR A 430 3.08 -37.96 -2.68
N ALA A 431 2.29 -38.89 -3.21
CA ALA A 431 2.47 -39.44 -4.55
C ALA A 431 2.20 -38.40 -5.64
N GLY A 432 1.25 -37.49 -5.41
CA GLY A 432 0.91 -36.46 -6.39
C GLY A 432 1.95 -35.36 -6.56
N PHE A 433 2.95 -35.22 -5.69
CA PHE A 433 4.04 -34.26 -5.92
C PHE A 433 4.89 -34.59 -7.15
N SER A 434 4.93 -35.86 -7.56
CA SER A 434 5.53 -36.25 -8.84
C SER A 434 4.82 -35.59 -10.03
N VAL A 435 3.48 -35.48 -9.95
CA VAL A 435 2.64 -34.78 -10.91
C VAL A 435 2.81 -33.27 -10.77
N MET A 436 2.89 -32.74 -9.55
CA MET A 436 3.15 -31.32 -9.30
C MET A 436 4.41 -30.84 -10.06
N LYS A 437 5.50 -31.61 -9.97
CA LYS A 437 6.80 -31.32 -10.61
C LYS A 437 6.89 -31.70 -12.10
N SER A 438 5.87 -32.38 -12.64
CA SER A 438 5.89 -32.84 -14.03
C SER A 438 5.82 -31.68 -15.03
N GLN A 439 6.49 -31.84 -16.17
CA GLN A 439 6.39 -30.89 -17.29
C GLN A 439 5.17 -31.13 -18.18
N SER A 440 4.43 -32.22 -17.97
CA SER A 440 3.20 -32.52 -18.71
C SER A 440 2.10 -31.48 -18.44
N PRO A 441 1.23 -31.19 -19.42
CA PRO A 441 -0.01 -30.44 -19.20
C PRO A 441 -0.89 -31.06 -18.11
N ASN A 442 -1.73 -30.25 -17.49
CA ASN A 442 -2.77 -30.72 -16.59
C ASN A 442 -3.80 -31.58 -17.37
N PRO A 443 -4.10 -32.82 -16.95
CA PRO A 443 -4.99 -33.72 -17.66
C PRO A 443 -6.46 -33.26 -17.65
N ASN A 444 -6.89 -32.53 -16.60
CA ASN A 444 -8.21 -31.93 -16.55
C ASN A 444 -8.09 -30.43 -16.83
N ILE A 445 -8.57 -29.99 -17.99
CA ILE A 445 -8.55 -28.58 -18.38
C ILE A 445 -9.56 -27.83 -17.50
N HIS A 446 -9.06 -26.96 -16.62
CA HIS A 446 -9.89 -26.13 -15.74
C HIS A 446 -10.35 -24.87 -16.47
N ILE A 447 -11.34 -25.05 -17.34
CA ILE A 447 -11.80 -24.01 -18.28
C ILE A 447 -12.25 -22.76 -17.52
N GLY A 448 -11.70 -21.62 -17.92
CA GLY A 448 -12.01 -20.31 -17.37
C GLY A 448 -11.15 -19.88 -16.19
N ALA A 449 -10.29 -20.75 -15.66
CA ALA A 449 -9.35 -20.37 -14.61
C ALA A 449 -8.43 -19.24 -15.08
N VAL A 450 -8.39 -18.14 -14.32
CA VAL A 450 -7.48 -17.02 -14.57
C VAL A 450 -6.31 -17.15 -13.61
N VAL A 451 -5.10 -17.27 -14.15
CA VAL A 451 -3.87 -17.41 -13.34
C VAL A 451 -3.39 -16.08 -12.79
N GLY A 452 -2.46 -16.11 -11.82
CA GLY A 452 -1.81 -14.94 -11.22
C GLY A 452 -1.19 -13.95 -12.24
N GLY A 453 -0.77 -14.44 -13.40
CA GLY A 453 -0.37 -13.62 -14.54
C GLY A 453 1.14 -13.49 -14.73
N PRO A 454 1.62 -12.65 -15.67
CA PRO A 454 3.03 -12.44 -15.90
C PRO A 454 3.66 -11.55 -14.82
N ASP A 455 5.00 -11.58 -14.73
CA ASP A 455 5.78 -10.65 -13.91
C ASP A 455 5.77 -9.20 -14.46
N GLY A 456 6.43 -8.27 -13.74
CA GLY A 456 6.51 -6.85 -14.10
C GLY A 456 7.18 -6.55 -15.45
N LYS A 457 7.72 -7.57 -16.12
CA LYS A 457 8.38 -7.50 -17.44
C LYS A 457 7.65 -8.34 -18.50
N ASP A 458 6.38 -8.66 -18.27
CA ASP A 458 5.52 -9.45 -19.16
C ASP A 458 6.01 -10.89 -19.41
N ARG A 459 6.82 -11.45 -18.52
CA ARG A 459 7.30 -12.84 -18.63
C ARG A 459 6.35 -13.77 -17.89
N PHE A 460 6.03 -14.91 -18.50
CA PHE A 460 5.18 -15.94 -17.90
C PHE A 460 5.69 -17.34 -18.27
N PRO A 461 6.15 -18.15 -17.30
CA PRO A 461 6.82 -19.42 -17.60
C PRO A 461 5.85 -20.62 -17.80
N ASP A 462 4.56 -20.46 -17.48
CA ASP A 462 3.55 -21.54 -17.43
C ASP A 462 4.06 -22.74 -16.62
N GLN A 463 4.39 -22.54 -15.35
CA GLN A 463 5.00 -23.57 -14.51
C GLN A 463 4.14 -23.89 -13.29
N ARG A 464 3.78 -25.16 -13.12
CA ARG A 464 2.90 -25.59 -12.03
C ARG A 464 3.47 -25.30 -10.65
N SER A 465 4.80 -25.33 -10.47
CA SER A 465 5.44 -25.01 -9.21
C SER A 465 5.52 -23.50 -8.92
N ASP A 466 5.30 -22.65 -9.91
CA ASP A 466 5.26 -21.19 -9.78
C ASP A 466 3.84 -20.76 -9.41
N TYR A 467 3.53 -20.82 -8.12
CA TYR A 467 2.21 -20.48 -7.61
C TYR A 467 1.91 -18.97 -7.72
N PHE A 468 2.92 -18.09 -7.66
CA PHE A 468 2.72 -16.64 -7.83
C PHE A 468 2.10 -16.28 -9.19
N GLN A 469 2.59 -16.90 -10.26
CA GLN A 469 2.12 -16.61 -11.61
C GLN A 469 1.05 -17.59 -12.10
N SER A 470 1.12 -18.87 -11.73
CA SER A 470 0.34 -19.96 -12.34
C SER A 470 -0.83 -20.45 -11.49
N GLU A 471 -1.02 -19.96 -10.26
CA GLU A 471 -2.16 -20.30 -9.43
C GLU A 471 -3.40 -19.48 -9.80
N PRO A 472 -4.55 -20.11 -10.08
CA PRO A 472 -5.83 -19.43 -10.13
C PRO A 472 -6.49 -19.39 -8.76
N ALA A 473 -7.19 -18.31 -8.45
CA ALA A 473 -7.97 -18.19 -7.22
C ALA A 473 -9.37 -17.63 -7.47
N THR A 474 -10.31 -18.00 -6.60
CA THR A 474 -11.73 -17.63 -6.73
C THR A 474 -11.96 -16.13 -6.85
N TYR A 475 -11.22 -15.33 -6.08
CA TYR A 475 -11.33 -13.87 -6.07
C TYR A 475 -10.69 -13.18 -7.29
N ILE A 476 -9.78 -13.84 -8.02
CA ILE A 476 -9.24 -13.34 -9.29
C ILE A 476 -10.32 -13.43 -10.37
N ASN A 477 -11.05 -14.54 -10.39
CA ASN A 477 -12.09 -14.81 -11.38
C ASN A 477 -13.38 -14.01 -11.15
N ALA A 478 -13.76 -13.73 -9.90
CA ALA A 478 -15.05 -13.15 -9.55
C ALA A 478 -15.34 -11.76 -10.17
N PRO A 479 -14.39 -10.80 -10.19
CA PRO A 479 -14.60 -9.51 -10.86
C PRO A 479 -14.70 -9.67 -12.39
N LEU A 480 -13.99 -10.65 -12.97
CA LEU A 480 -13.96 -10.90 -14.41
C LEU A 480 -15.29 -11.41 -14.98
N ALA A 481 -16.14 -12.01 -14.13
CA ALA A 481 -17.50 -12.40 -14.48
C ALA A 481 -18.38 -11.21 -14.95
N THR A 482 -17.92 -9.95 -14.87
CA THR A 482 -18.53 -8.78 -15.52
C THR A 482 -17.91 -8.35 -16.83
N VAL A 483 -16.61 -8.61 -17.00
CA VAL A 483 -15.81 -7.90 -18.00
C VAL A 483 -15.84 -8.62 -19.35
N GLY A 484 -16.39 -9.83 -19.36
CA GLY A 484 -16.89 -10.54 -20.53
C GLY A 484 -18.03 -9.82 -21.30
N GLU A 485 -18.38 -8.58 -20.96
CA GLU A 485 -19.38 -7.76 -21.67
C GLU A 485 -18.82 -6.40 -22.13
N LEU A 486 -17.52 -6.13 -21.98
CA LEU A 486 -16.89 -4.87 -22.47
C LEU A 486 -17.05 -4.68 -23.99
N GLY A 487 -17.19 -5.76 -24.76
CA GLY A 487 -17.52 -5.70 -26.18
C GLY A 487 -18.90 -5.09 -26.49
N CYS A 488 -19.89 -5.24 -25.60
CA CYS A 488 -21.21 -4.61 -25.76
C CYS A 488 -21.17 -3.11 -25.36
N LEU A 489 -20.38 -2.75 -24.34
CA LEU A 489 -20.29 -1.38 -23.82
C LEU A 489 -19.61 -0.38 -24.78
N THR A 490 -18.84 -0.85 -25.76
CA THR A 490 -18.26 0.01 -26.80
C THR A 490 -19.18 0.26 -28.00
N VAL A 491 -20.26 -0.53 -28.17
CA VAL A 491 -21.09 -0.50 -29.39
C VAL A 491 -22.55 -0.12 -29.13
N GLU A 492 -23.16 -0.52 -28.00
CA GLU A 492 -24.61 -0.38 -27.82
C GLU A 492 -25.05 0.85 -26.98
N HIS A 493 -24.16 1.47 -26.20
CA HIS A 493 -24.55 2.52 -25.26
C HIS A 493 -24.78 3.92 -25.86
N GLU A 494 -24.52 4.12 -27.16
CA GLU A 494 -24.88 5.36 -27.86
C GLU A 494 -26.37 5.39 -28.31
N LYS A 495 -27.13 4.30 -28.16
CA LYS A 495 -28.54 4.24 -28.58
C LYS A 495 -29.58 4.27 -27.44
N GLU A 496 -29.27 3.81 -26.23
CA GLU A 496 -30.30 3.64 -25.17
C GLU A 496 -30.52 4.86 -24.24
N VAL A 497 -29.64 5.87 -24.26
CA VAL A 497 -29.76 7.06 -23.39
C VAL A 497 -30.93 7.98 -23.78
N GLN A 498 -31.62 7.73 -24.90
CA GLN A 498 -32.76 8.53 -25.37
C GLN A 498 -34.14 8.09 -24.84
N GLN A 499 -34.27 6.95 -24.14
CA GLN A 499 -35.60 6.32 -23.96
C GLN A 499 -36.13 6.12 -22.53
N MET A 500 -35.44 6.56 -21.47
CA MET A 500 -35.93 6.39 -20.09
C MET A 500 -35.98 7.71 -19.30
N ASN A 501 -36.91 8.59 -19.68
CA ASN A 501 -37.44 9.66 -18.82
C ASN A 501 -38.85 9.27 -18.37
N ILE A 502 -39.00 8.65 -17.18
CA ILE A 502 -40.27 8.68 -16.45
C ILE A 502 -39.98 9.03 -14.98
N SER A 503 -40.57 10.14 -14.58
CA SER A 503 -40.61 10.80 -13.29
C SER A 503 -41.41 10.02 -12.25
N VAL A 504 -40.95 10.04 -10.99
CA VAL A 504 -41.81 9.75 -9.82
C VAL A 504 -41.48 10.76 -8.71
N GLU A 505 -42.48 11.60 -8.40
CA GLU A 505 -42.50 12.54 -7.28
C GLU A 505 -42.57 11.81 -5.93
N ALA A 506 -41.89 12.37 -4.92
CA ALA A 506 -42.04 11.98 -3.52
C ALA A 506 -42.90 13.00 -2.77
N LYS A 507 -43.89 12.53 -2.00
CA LYS A 507 -44.56 13.30 -0.95
C LYS A 507 -44.23 12.73 0.44
N PRO A 508 -44.02 13.56 1.48
CA PRO A 508 -43.62 13.12 2.81
C PRO A 508 -44.83 12.88 3.74
N PHE A 509 -44.66 12.04 4.76
CA PHE A 509 -45.58 11.95 5.90
C PHE A 509 -44.83 11.92 7.24
N HIS A 510 -45.54 12.40 8.25
CA HIS A 510 -45.09 13.09 9.46
C HIS A 510 -44.49 12.24 10.60
N HIS A 511 -43.65 12.95 11.39
CA HIS A 511 -43.29 12.83 12.81
C HIS A 511 -44.04 11.83 13.71
N PHE A 512 -43.26 11.13 14.55
CA PHE A 512 -43.54 10.98 15.98
C PHE A 512 -42.25 11.10 16.82
N LYS A 513 -42.42 11.66 18.02
CA LYS A 513 -41.44 12.15 19.01
C LYS A 513 -40.87 11.04 19.92
N ASP A 514 -39.57 11.13 20.17
CA ASP A 514 -38.79 11.06 21.43
C ASP A 514 -38.96 9.95 22.51
N PRO A 515 -37.89 9.69 23.30
CA PRO A 515 -37.51 8.36 23.77
C PRO A 515 -37.63 8.16 25.29
N LEU A 516 -37.41 6.93 25.78
CA LEU A 516 -37.08 6.65 27.18
C LEU A 516 -35.86 5.70 27.30
N PRO A 517 -35.05 5.83 28.37
CA PRO A 517 -33.64 5.41 28.37
C PRO A 517 -33.43 4.03 29.00
N VAL A 518 -32.46 3.28 28.50
CA VAL A 518 -31.93 2.08 29.17
C VAL A 518 -30.48 2.34 29.56
N LYS A 519 -30.23 2.40 30.87
CA LYS A 519 -28.89 2.46 31.48
C LYS A 519 -28.15 1.14 31.22
N LEU A 520 -26.97 1.22 30.59
CA LEU A 520 -25.96 0.16 30.64
C LEU A 520 -24.96 0.47 31.77
N GLY A 521 -24.86 -0.43 32.73
CA GLY A 521 -23.77 -0.42 33.71
C GLY A 521 -22.50 -1.00 33.09
N LEU A 522 -21.48 -0.17 32.94
CA LEU A 522 -20.10 -0.58 32.66
C LEU A 522 -19.39 -0.84 33.99
N ALA A 523 -18.82 -2.03 34.17
CA ALA A 523 -17.80 -2.26 35.17
C ALA A 523 -16.51 -1.58 34.68
N GLY A 524 -16.19 -0.43 35.26
CA GLY A 524 -14.98 0.33 34.94
C GLY A 524 -13.73 -0.31 35.54
N ALA A 525 -12.64 -0.27 34.77
CA ALA A 525 -11.30 -0.15 35.35
C ALA A 525 -11.25 1.10 36.26
N PRO A 526 -10.43 1.11 37.32
CA PRO A 526 -10.47 2.18 38.32
C PRO A 526 -10.10 3.52 37.67
N VAL A 527 -11.10 4.40 37.55
CA VAL A 527 -10.95 5.78 37.12
C VAL A 527 -10.48 6.60 38.32
N ALA A 528 -9.28 7.18 38.23
CA ALA A 528 -8.90 8.27 39.11
C ALA A 528 -9.72 9.53 38.74
N PRO A 529 -10.26 10.30 39.69
CA PRO A 529 -11.14 11.43 39.38
C PRO A 529 -10.35 12.54 38.69
N GLY A 530 -10.61 12.79 37.40
CA GLY A 530 -9.94 13.84 36.62
C GLY A 530 -8.54 13.51 36.09
N GLY A 531 -8.12 12.24 36.14
CA GLY A 531 -6.75 11.82 35.81
C GLY A 531 -6.59 11.18 34.43
N GLU A 532 -5.45 11.45 33.80
CA GLU A 532 -4.94 10.78 32.59
C GLU A 532 -5.04 9.25 32.71
N ALA A 533 -5.49 8.57 31.64
CA ALA A 533 -5.57 7.12 31.60
C ALA A 533 -4.18 6.51 31.34
N VAL A 534 -3.69 5.62 32.21
CA VAL A 534 -2.32 5.08 32.14
C VAL A 534 -2.31 3.60 31.79
N PHE A 535 -1.49 3.24 30.79
CA PHE A 535 -1.40 1.92 30.17
C PHE A 535 0.04 1.43 30.20
N VAL A 536 0.40 0.65 31.23
CA VAL A 536 1.76 0.12 31.39
C VAL A 536 1.92 -1.17 30.58
N ILE A 537 2.89 -1.24 29.68
CA ILE A 537 3.03 -2.37 28.72
C ILE A 537 3.22 -3.75 29.37
N THR A 538 3.72 -3.82 30.61
CA THR A 538 3.86 -5.09 31.36
C THR A 538 2.52 -5.68 31.74
N ASN A 539 1.48 -4.85 31.93
CA ASN A 539 0.10 -5.29 32.12
C ASN A 539 -0.47 -5.91 30.83
N TYR A 540 0.15 -5.64 29.68
CA TYR A 540 -0.20 -6.17 28.37
C TYR A 540 0.65 -7.39 27.96
N GLY A 541 1.51 -7.88 28.86
CA GLY A 541 2.32 -9.08 28.66
C GLY A 541 3.77 -8.83 28.24
N ALA A 542 4.21 -7.57 28.15
CA ALA A 542 5.60 -7.24 27.87
C ALA A 542 6.51 -7.74 29.01
N LYS A 543 7.65 -8.35 28.66
CA LYS A 543 8.61 -8.86 29.65
C LYS A 543 9.89 -8.02 29.62
N PRO A 544 10.36 -7.54 30.78
CA PRO A 544 11.58 -6.71 30.87
C PRO A 544 12.87 -7.56 30.82
N ASP A 545 12.95 -8.52 29.91
CA ASP A 545 14.06 -9.49 29.83
C ASP A 545 15.04 -9.24 28.66
N GLY A 546 14.74 -8.26 27.80
CA GLY A 546 15.50 -7.93 26.59
C GLY A 546 15.51 -9.03 25.51
N LYS A 547 14.68 -10.07 25.65
CA LYS A 547 14.70 -11.26 24.79
C LYS A 547 13.33 -11.56 24.19
N SER A 548 12.28 -11.47 25.00
CA SER A 548 10.91 -11.75 24.59
C SER A 548 10.38 -10.62 23.71
N ASP A 549 9.82 -10.99 22.55
CA ASP A 549 9.18 -10.04 21.65
C ASP A 549 7.93 -9.43 22.30
N SER A 550 7.97 -8.13 22.49
CA SER A 550 6.93 -7.33 23.14
C SER A 550 6.06 -6.56 22.15
N SER A 551 6.25 -6.70 20.82
CA SER A 551 5.57 -5.89 19.78
C SER A 551 4.05 -5.82 19.98
N MET A 552 3.40 -6.96 20.22
CA MET A 552 1.95 -7.01 20.45
C MET A 552 1.51 -6.37 21.77
N SER A 553 2.38 -6.33 22.77
CA SER A 553 2.08 -5.68 24.06
C SER A 553 2.05 -4.17 23.89
N PHE A 554 2.99 -3.61 23.11
CA PHE A 554 3.01 -2.21 22.72
C PHE A 554 1.76 -1.83 21.90
N GLN A 555 1.43 -2.59 20.86
CA GLN A 555 0.26 -2.31 20.02
C GLN A 555 -1.07 -2.34 20.81
N LYS A 556 -1.22 -3.28 21.75
CA LYS A 556 -2.42 -3.35 22.60
C LYS A 556 -2.51 -2.18 23.57
N ALA A 557 -1.43 -1.86 24.26
CA ALA A 557 -1.38 -0.73 25.18
C ALA A 557 -1.68 0.59 24.45
N TRP A 558 -1.09 0.77 23.26
CA TRP A 558 -1.38 1.92 22.39
C TRP A 558 -2.84 1.97 21.97
N LYS A 559 -3.42 0.86 21.50
CA LYS A 559 -4.82 0.81 21.08
C LYS A 559 -5.76 1.22 22.21
N ASP A 560 -5.56 0.72 23.42
CA ASP A 560 -6.40 1.06 24.57
C ASP A 560 -6.22 2.53 25.00
N ALA A 561 -4.98 3.02 24.98
CA ALA A 561 -4.69 4.43 25.21
C ALA A 561 -5.36 5.33 24.17
N CYS A 562 -5.21 5.00 22.89
CA CYS A 562 -5.75 5.75 21.75
C CYS A 562 -7.28 5.87 21.78
N ASN A 563 -7.98 4.86 22.31
CA ASN A 563 -9.44 4.84 22.49
C ASN A 563 -9.94 5.44 23.80
N SER A 564 -9.06 5.99 24.64
CA SER A 564 -9.45 6.59 25.91
C SER A 564 -10.17 7.92 25.71
N ASN A 565 -11.04 8.27 26.66
CA ASN A 565 -11.73 9.55 26.70
C ASN A 565 -10.89 10.52 27.54
N GLY A 566 -10.23 11.48 26.87
CA GLY A 566 -9.33 12.45 27.52
C GLY A 566 -7.85 12.06 27.39
N PRO A 567 -6.95 12.70 28.17
CA PRO A 567 -5.52 12.43 28.10
C PRO A 567 -5.22 10.96 28.43
N ALA A 568 -4.34 10.34 27.65
CA ALA A 568 -3.93 8.95 27.85
C ALA A 568 -2.42 8.78 27.72
N ARG A 569 -1.88 7.75 28.37
CA ARG A 569 -0.46 7.49 28.42
C ARG A 569 -0.15 6.00 28.34
N VAL A 570 0.67 5.62 27.37
CA VAL A 570 1.33 4.31 27.33
C VAL A 570 2.68 4.44 28.01
N VAL A 571 2.98 3.57 28.98
CA VAL A 571 4.24 3.60 29.74
C VAL A 571 5.06 2.34 29.46
N VAL A 572 6.30 2.55 29.03
CA VAL A 572 7.38 1.56 29.03
C VAL A 572 8.13 1.71 30.35
N PRO A 573 7.88 0.87 31.36
CA PRO A 573 8.51 1.05 32.67
C PRO A 573 10.01 0.73 32.60
N ALA A 574 10.72 0.93 33.70
CA ALA A 574 12.11 0.49 33.83
C ALA A 574 12.26 -1.01 33.51
N GLY A 575 13.31 -1.35 32.76
CA GLY A 575 13.56 -2.69 32.22
C GLY A 575 13.95 -2.64 30.75
N THR A 576 14.26 -3.81 30.17
CA THR A 576 14.66 -3.91 28.76
C THR A 576 13.62 -4.70 27.98
N PHE A 577 13.05 -4.12 26.92
CA PHE A 577 11.95 -4.70 26.16
C PHE A 577 12.33 -4.82 24.68
N LYS A 578 12.41 -6.04 24.16
CA LYS A 578 12.68 -6.29 22.74
C LYS A 578 11.39 -6.21 21.93
N THR A 579 11.42 -5.57 20.76
CA THR A 579 10.27 -5.47 19.86
C THR A 579 10.73 -5.44 18.40
N GLY A 580 9.95 -6.06 17.51
CA GLY A 580 10.00 -5.81 16.07
C GLY A 580 9.27 -4.52 15.71
N GLU A 581 8.79 -4.42 14.47
CA GLU A 581 7.98 -3.31 13.97
C GLU A 581 6.71 -3.09 14.81
N ILE A 582 6.50 -1.84 15.24
CA ILE A 582 5.30 -1.39 15.93
C ILE A 582 4.76 -0.14 15.24
N ILE A 583 3.48 -0.19 14.90
CA ILE A 583 2.76 0.89 14.24
C ILE A 583 1.67 1.37 15.20
N PHE A 584 1.78 2.62 15.59
CA PHE A 584 0.87 3.35 16.46
C PHE A 584 -0.01 4.22 15.59
N THR A 585 -1.07 3.60 15.09
CA THR A 585 -2.00 4.21 14.14
C THR A 585 -3.09 5.01 14.86
N GLY A 586 -3.41 6.18 14.32
CA GLY A 586 -4.57 6.99 14.67
C GLY A 586 -5.73 6.82 13.68
N PRO A 587 -6.74 7.72 13.70
CA PRO A 587 -6.88 8.82 14.64
C PRO A 587 -7.21 8.32 16.06
N CYS A 588 -6.70 9.02 17.08
CA CYS A 588 -6.99 8.73 18.48
C CYS A 588 -8.10 9.63 19.04
N THR A 589 -8.95 9.07 19.90
CA THR A 589 -9.90 9.87 20.71
C THR A 589 -9.18 10.51 21.90
N ALA A 590 -8.13 9.86 22.40
CA ALA A 590 -7.28 10.42 23.43
C ALA A 590 -6.52 11.63 22.90
N ALA A 591 -6.58 12.72 23.66
CA ALA A 591 -5.89 13.96 23.35
C ALA A 591 -5.49 14.69 24.64
N PRO A 592 -4.20 14.95 24.89
CA PRO A 592 -3.07 14.35 24.19
C PRO A 592 -2.95 12.83 24.46
N ILE A 593 -2.26 12.11 23.58
CA ILE A 593 -1.79 10.75 23.85
C ILE A 593 -0.28 10.75 24.04
N THR A 594 0.18 10.20 25.16
CA THR A 594 1.59 10.17 25.53
C THR A 594 2.16 8.76 25.39
N PHE A 595 3.27 8.59 24.69
CA PHE A 595 4.11 7.39 24.74
C PHE A 595 5.34 7.69 25.60
N GLU A 596 5.32 7.24 26.86
CA GLU A 596 6.36 7.49 27.85
C GLU A 596 7.32 6.29 27.95
N VAL A 597 8.57 6.49 27.55
CA VAL A 597 9.66 5.51 27.60
C VAL A 597 10.53 5.76 28.82
N GLN A 598 10.41 4.94 29.87
CA GLN A 598 11.26 5.01 31.07
C GLN A 598 12.37 3.96 31.07
N GLY A 599 12.16 2.82 30.40
CA GLY A 599 13.14 1.75 30.24
C GLY A 599 13.91 1.82 28.93
N THR A 600 14.50 0.68 28.54
CA THR A 600 15.17 0.51 27.24
C THR A 600 14.31 -0.31 26.30
N MET A 601 14.01 0.22 25.13
CA MET A 601 13.45 -0.54 24.01
C MET A 601 14.59 -1.02 23.12
N LEU A 602 14.60 -2.30 22.76
CA LEU A 602 15.55 -2.90 21.83
C LEU A 602 14.84 -3.28 20.53
N GLY A 603 15.36 -2.80 19.40
CA GLY A 603 14.94 -3.29 18.09
C GLY A 603 15.31 -4.77 17.89
N SER A 604 14.67 -5.44 16.92
CA SER A 604 15.16 -6.72 16.42
C SER A 604 16.42 -6.53 15.56
N GLU A 605 17.36 -7.47 15.63
CA GLU A 605 18.51 -7.51 14.71
C GLU A 605 18.13 -8.11 13.35
N ASP A 606 17.01 -8.85 13.30
CA ASP A 606 16.48 -9.43 12.08
C ASP A 606 15.73 -8.35 11.27
N VAL A 607 16.36 -7.88 10.19
CA VAL A 607 15.80 -6.84 9.31
C VAL A 607 14.48 -7.26 8.67
N SER A 608 14.18 -8.56 8.55
CA SER A 608 12.91 -9.05 7.99
C SER A 608 11.71 -8.79 8.90
N MET A 609 11.94 -8.42 10.17
CA MET A 609 10.89 -8.04 11.12
C MET A 609 10.38 -6.60 10.92
N TYR A 610 10.88 -5.88 9.90
CA TYR A 610 10.52 -4.49 9.59
C TYR A 610 9.97 -4.39 8.17
N SER A 611 8.68 -4.67 8.00
CA SER A 611 8.07 -4.78 6.68
C SER A 611 8.05 -3.45 5.92
N GLN A 612 7.97 -2.32 6.63
CA GLN A 612 7.99 -0.97 6.04
C GLN A 612 9.38 -0.30 6.09
N ASN A 613 10.42 -1.03 6.52
CA ASN A 613 11.72 -0.46 6.88
C ASN A 613 11.58 0.67 7.94
N GLN A 614 10.75 0.45 8.95
CA GLN A 614 10.54 1.37 10.08
C GLN A 614 10.34 0.54 11.36
N TRP A 615 10.83 1.03 12.50
CA TRP A 615 10.68 0.33 13.77
C TRP A 615 9.48 0.82 14.58
N ILE A 616 9.45 2.08 14.97
CA ILE A 616 8.36 2.69 15.74
C ILE A 616 7.72 3.77 14.87
N THR A 617 6.52 3.51 14.38
CA THR A 617 5.81 4.45 13.50
C THR A 617 4.60 5.03 14.22
N ILE A 618 4.57 6.36 14.37
CA ILE A 618 3.38 7.11 14.76
C ILE A 618 2.70 7.59 13.47
N GLU A 619 1.56 7.02 13.15
CA GLU A 619 0.90 7.18 11.85
C GLU A 619 -0.50 7.77 12.01
N HIS A 620 -0.79 8.87 11.33
CA HIS A 620 -2.11 9.51 11.34
C HIS A 620 -2.61 9.91 12.74
N VAL A 621 -1.70 10.28 13.65
CA VAL A 621 -2.04 10.69 15.01
C VAL A 621 -1.97 12.20 15.15
N ASN A 622 -2.91 12.78 15.88
CA ASN A 622 -2.91 14.18 16.26
C ASN A 622 -2.67 14.31 17.78
N ASN A 623 -1.90 15.31 18.22
CA ASN A 623 -1.59 15.56 19.64
C ASN A 623 -0.88 14.39 20.36
N VAL A 624 0.16 13.83 19.74
CA VAL A 624 0.99 12.77 20.34
C VAL A 624 2.24 13.35 21.00
N ILE A 625 2.59 12.82 22.18
CA ILE A 625 3.80 13.17 22.91
C ILE A 625 4.63 11.90 23.12
N VAL A 626 5.77 11.77 22.44
CA VAL A 626 6.77 10.73 22.73
C VAL A 626 7.77 11.30 23.73
N THR A 627 7.88 10.71 24.93
CA THR A 627 8.75 11.25 25.97
C THR A 627 9.30 10.20 26.93
N GLY A 628 10.03 10.62 27.97
CA GLY A 628 10.52 9.77 29.05
C GLY A 628 12.04 9.55 28.99
N PRO A 629 12.71 9.36 30.15
CA PRO A 629 14.18 9.35 30.26
C PRO A 629 14.86 8.10 29.68
N GLY A 630 14.08 7.19 29.11
CA GLY A 630 14.54 5.91 28.60
C GLY A 630 15.27 5.99 27.26
N THR A 631 15.56 4.81 26.71
CA THR A 631 16.42 4.66 25.54
C THR A 631 15.72 3.84 24.45
N LEU A 632 15.74 4.34 23.21
CA LEU A 632 15.43 3.59 22.00
C LEU A 632 16.74 3.10 21.37
N ASP A 633 17.08 1.82 21.53
CA ASP A 633 18.28 1.22 20.92
C ASP A 633 17.90 0.42 19.67
N GLY A 634 18.28 0.94 18.51
CA GLY A 634 18.00 0.33 17.22
C GLY A 634 18.84 -0.91 16.91
N LEU A 635 19.88 -1.22 17.70
CA LEU A 635 20.83 -2.32 17.47
C LEU A 635 21.39 -2.35 16.03
N GLY A 636 21.83 -1.20 15.52
CA GLY A 636 22.29 -1.03 14.14
C GLY A 636 23.59 -1.76 13.79
N ALA A 637 24.48 -1.97 14.76
CA ALA A 637 25.83 -2.51 14.53
C ALA A 637 25.88 -3.87 13.80
N SER A 638 24.92 -4.75 14.05
CA SER A 638 24.83 -6.05 13.36
C SER A 638 24.37 -5.93 11.90
N THR A 639 23.67 -4.84 11.55
CA THR A 639 23.07 -4.63 10.23
C THR A 639 23.86 -3.68 9.32
N TRP A 640 24.70 -2.81 9.86
CA TRP A 640 25.52 -1.89 9.07
C TRP A 640 26.52 -2.61 8.12
N LYS A 641 26.82 -3.89 8.39
CA LYS A 641 27.65 -4.76 7.52
C LYS A 641 26.92 -5.26 6.27
N LEU A 642 25.59 -5.16 6.22
CA LEU A 642 24.77 -5.63 5.09
C LEU A 642 24.82 -4.68 3.89
N LYS A 643 25.59 -3.59 4.00
CA LYS A 643 25.72 -2.57 2.98
C LYS A 643 26.81 -2.96 1.97
N ASP A 644 26.44 -3.67 0.92
CA ASP A 644 27.26 -3.80 -0.30
C ASP A 644 26.75 -2.79 -1.34
N ASP A 645 27.42 -1.64 -1.41
CA ASP A 645 27.08 -0.52 -2.28
C ASP A 645 27.54 -0.73 -3.75
N SER A 646 28.09 -1.90 -4.09
CA SER A 646 28.68 -2.21 -5.40
C SER A 646 27.69 -2.28 -6.58
N PHE A 647 26.37 -2.32 -6.33
CA PHE A 647 25.35 -2.53 -7.37
C PHE A 647 24.12 -1.59 -7.29
N GLY A 648 24.18 -0.48 -6.55
CA GLY A 648 23.09 0.51 -6.54
C GLY A 648 21.74 -0.03 -6.03
N GLY A 649 21.76 -1.07 -5.18
CA GLY A 649 20.58 -1.78 -4.69
C GLY A 649 20.74 -2.37 -3.28
N GLY A 650 21.32 -1.60 -2.35
CA GLY A 650 21.48 -2.02 -0.95
C GLY A 650 20.13 -2.17 -0.23
N VAL A 651 20.10 -3.04 0.80
CA VAL A 651 18.94 -3.22 1.68
C VAL A 651 18.66 -1.91 2.42
N ARG A 652 17.46 -1.34 2.28
CA ARG A 652 17.04 -0.17 3.07
C ARG A 652 16.93 -0.58 4.53
N LEU A 653 17.74 0.03 5.39
CA LEU A 653 17.72 -0.24 6.82
C LEU A 653 16.58 0.52 7.51
N PRO A 654 15.97 -0.04 8.57
CA PRO A 654 14.81 0.55 9.20
C PRO A 654 15.11 1.80 10.01
N ASP A 655 14.27 2.83 9.86
CA ASP A 655 14.32 4.07 10.63
C ASP A 655 13.72 3.81 12.04
N SER A 656 14.29 4.39 13.12
CA SER A 656 13.93 4.02 14.50
C SER A 656 12.58 4.61 14.96
N LEU A 657 12.38 5.92 14.87
CA LEU A 657 11.12 6.59 15.21
C LEU A 657 10.63 7.42 14.02
N VAL A 658 9.41 7.17 13.55
CA VAL A 658 8.83 7.85 12.40
C VAL A 658 7.51 8.51 12.77
N PHE A 659 7.40 9.82 12.57
CA PHE A 659 6.13 10.53 12.49
C PHE A 659 5.71 10.59 11.03
N PHE A 660 4.65 9.85 10.70
CA PHE A 660 4.07 9.82 9.37
C PHE A 660 2.66 10.41 9.39
N ALA A 661 2.43 11.43 8.58
CA ALA A 661 1.13 12.09 8.46
C ALA A 661 0.49 12.45 9.82
N SER A 662 1.32 12.86 10.79
CA SER A 662 0.94 13.09 12.17
C SER A 662 1.12 14.55 12.55
N ASN A 663 0.16 15.11 13.28
CA ASN A 663 0.07 16.55 13.49
C ASN A 663 0.12 16.93 14.97
N ASN A 664 0.62 18.14 15.26
CA ASN A 664 0.68 18.68 16.62
C ASN A 664 1.42 17.74 17.58
N SER A 665 2.59 17.27 17.16
CA SER A 665 3.32 16.17 17.81
C SER A 665 4.60 16.65 18.48
N VAL A 666 4.98 16.04 19.60
CA VAL A 666 6.22 16.34 20.31
C VAL A 666 7.01 15.07 20.59
N ALA A 667 8.31 15.08 20.31
CA ALA A 667 9.27 14.04 20.71
C ALA A 667 10.32 14.68 21.62
N GLN A 668 10.40 14.27 22.89
CA GLN A 668 11.25 14.96 23.86
C GLN A 668 11.78 14.13 25.03
N ASN A 669 12.94 14.49 25.56
CA ASN A 669 13.49 13.99 26.83
C ASN A 669 13.91 12.50 26.84
N PHE A 670 14.25 11.90 25.70
CA PHE A 670 14.69 10.51 25.60
C PHE A 670 16.02 10.37 24.84
N ALA A 671 16.66 9.20 24.96
CA ALA A 671 17.84 8.84 24.19
C ALA A 671 17.50 7.92 23.01
N SER A 672 18.11 8.14 21.85
CA SER A 672 18.06 7.20 20.72
C SER A 672 19.47 6.79 20.32
N VAL A 673 19.75 5.49 20.34
CA VAL A 673 21.10 4.96 20.13
C VAL A 673 21.14 3.91 19.03
N ASN A 674 22.24 3.90 18.27
CA ASN A 674 22.55 2.89 17.27
C ASN A 674 21.38 2.55 16.31
N SER A 675 20.76 3.55 15.67
CA SER A 675 19.71 3.27 14.69
C SER A 675 20.25 2.45 13.51
N LYS A 676 19.41 1.61 12.89
CA LYS A 676 19.82 0.88 11.67
C LYS A 676 19.87 1.82 10.47
N GLY A 677 18.81 2.61 10.28
CA GLY A 677 18.71 3.74 9.35
C GLY A 677 18.66 5.06 10.12
N PHE A 678 17.72 5.94 9.80
CA PHE A 678 17.59 7.23 10.48
C PHE A 678 17.10 7.06 11.93
N HIS A 679 17.52 7.93 12.84
CA HIS A 679 17.06 7.87 14.23
C HIS A 679 15.63 8.37 14.38
N ILE A 680 15.35 9.59 13.90
CA ILE A 680 14.02 10.18 13.92
C ILE A 680 13.68 10.69 12.52
N LYS A 681 12.48 10.38 12.03
CA LYS A 681 11.98 10.85 10.74
C LYS A 681 10.63 11.55 10.90
N VAL A 682 10.52 12.76 10.38
CA VAL A 682 9.27 13.53 10.29
C VAL A 682 8.89 13.63 8.82
N LEU A 683 7.79 12.99 8.45
CA LEU A 683 7.35 12.84 7.07
C LEU A 683 5.87 13.21 6.94
N GLN A 684 5.54 14.06 5.97
CA GLN A 684 4.16 14.44 5.66
C GLN A 684 3.37 14.99 6.85
N SER A 685 4.06 15.64 7.78
CA SER A 685 3.51 16.00 9.10
C SER A 685 3.46 17.52 9.29
N VAL A 686 2.57 18.00 10.16
CA VAL A 686 2.39 19.44 10.43
C VAL A 686 2.54 19.72 11.92
N ASN A 687 3.28 20.77 12.27
CA ASN A 687 3.49 21.19 13.66
C ASN A 687 4.10 20.08 14.53
N VAL A 688 5.33 19.68 14.20
CA VAL A 688 6.07 18.64 14.92
C VAL A 688 7.31 19.24 15.58
N THR A 689 7.50 18.99 16.87
CA THR A 689 8.70 19.45 17.61
C THR A 689 9.49 18.26 18.15
N VAL A 690 10.76 18.16 17.77
CA VAL A 690 11.75 17.26 18.37
C VAL A 690 12.64 18.10 19.27
N GLN A 691 12.66 17.87 20.58
CA GLN A 691 13.41 18.71 21.50
C GLN A 691 14.03 17.96 22.67
N ASN A 692 15.19 18.39 23.14
CA ASN A 692 15.87 17.77 24.30
C ASN A 692 16.03 16.25 24.15
N VAL A 693 16.43 15.80 22.96
CA VAL A 693 16.77 14.40 22.69
C VAL A 693 18.29 14.21 22.61
N THR A 694 18.77 13.06 23.05
CA THR A 694 20.18 12.67 22.87
C THR A 694 20.27 11.54 21.85
N ILE A 695 20.91 11.80 20.71
CA ILE A 695 21.10 10.83 19.64
C ILE A 695 22.57 10.42 19.60
N THR A 696 22.86 9.11 19.61
CA THR A 696 24.24 8.60 19.59
C THR A 696 24.38 7.35 18.73
N ALA A 697 25.22 7.42 17.71
CA ALA A 697 25.75 6.28 16.98
C ALA A 697 27.23 6.54 16.63
N PRO A 698 28.01 5.49 16.30
CA PRO A 698 29.39 5.65 15.83
C PRO A 698 29.49 6.58 14.62
N GLY A 699 30.56 7.37 14.55
CA GLY A 699 30.79 8.33 13.45
C GLY A 699 31.00 7.67 12.07
N ASP A 700 31.17 6.36 12.04
CA ASP A 700 31.29 5.52 10.84
C ASP A 700 30.02 4.68 10.57
N SER A 701 28.94 4.89 11.32
CA SER A 701 27.65 4.22 11.08
C SER A 701 27.01 4.71 9.76
N PRO A 702 26.66 3.82 8.82
CA PRO A 702 26.25 4.24 7.49
C PRO A 702 24.78 4.71 7.44
N ASN A 703 24.55 5.90 6.87
CA ASN A 703 23.21 6.43 6.56
C ASN A 703 22.30 6.53 7.80
N THR A 704 22.87 6.96 8.92
CA THR A 704 22.20 7.09 10.23
C THR A 704 21.84 8.54 10.54
N ASP A 705 21.12 9.25 9.67
CA ASP A 705 20.70 10.64 9.97
C ASP A 705 20.03 10.74 11.36
N GLY A 706 20.36 11.78 12.12
CA GLY A 706 19.80 12.02 13.44
C GLY A 706 18.32 12.36 13.37
N VAL A 707 17.99 13.54 12.83
CA VAL A 707 16.61 13.93 12.54
C VAL A 707 16.47 14.24 11.06
N HIS A 708 15.65 13.46 10.36
CA HIS A 708 15.30 13.69 8.96
C HIS A 708 13.91 14.30 8.83
N VAL A 709 13.78 15.40 8.08
CA VAL A 709 12.50 16.08 7.83
C VAL A 709 12.23 16.17 6.34
N SER A 710 11.08 15.68 5.88
CA SER A 710 10.65 15.83 4.48
C SER A 710 9.14 15.99 4.33
N ARG A 711 8.72 16.73 3.30
CA ARG A 711 7.31 16.98 2.95
C ARG A 711 6.45 17.47 4.14
N SER A 712 7.02 18.26 5.04
CA SER A 712 6.39 18.62 6.32
C SER A 712 6.32 20.14 6.51
N GLU A 713 5.41 20.60 7.37
CA GLU A 713 5.20 22.02 7.63
C GLU A 713 5.34 22.36 9.12
N ASN A 714 6.02 23.46 9.44
CA ASN A 714 6.19 23.95 10.81
C ASN A 714 6.86 22.89 11.71
N VAL A 715 8.08 22.51 11.37
CA VAL A 715 8.85 21.50 12.13
C VAL A 715 9.98 22.16 12.91
N ASN A 716 10.10 21.85 14.20
CA ASN A 716 11.15 22.37 15.07
C ASN A 716 12.05 21.23 15.56
N VAL A 717 13.37 21.41 15.47
CA VAL A 717 14.39 20.52 16.05
C VAL A 717 15.24 21.35 17.00
N LEU A 718 15.08 21.16 18.30
CA LEU A 718 15.55 22.10 19.32
C LEU A 718 16.39 21.42 20.41
N ASP A 719 17.33 22.15 21.01
CA ASP A 719 17.91 21.81 22.33
C ASP A 719 18.46 20.38 22.45
N SER A 720 19.07 19.84 21.39
CA SER A 720 19.40 18.40 21.30
C SER A 720 20.88 18.17 21.04
N THR A 721 21.39 17.05 21.53
CA THR A 721 22.76 16.58 21.26
C THR A 721 22.68 15.41 20.31
N ILE A 722 23.32 15.52 19.14
CA ILE A 722 23.19 14.56 18.05
C ILE A 722 24.58 14.18 17.55
N GLY A 723 24.96 12.92 17.75
CA GLY A 723 26.15 12.31 17.19
C GLY A 723 25.79 11.06 16.40
N THR A 724 26.23 10.98 15.16
CA THR A 724 25.91 9.87 14.26
C THR A 724 26.93 9.73 13.13
N GLY A 725 26.74 8.81 12.18
CA GLY A 725 27.64 8.62 11.04
C GLY A 725 27.22 9.34 9.75
N ASP A 726 26.04 9.97 9.73
CA ASP A 726 25.56 10.84 8.64
C ASP A 726 25.09 12.20 9.19
N ASP A 727 24.10 12.86 8.59
CA ASP A 727 23.67 14.22 8.97
C ASP A 727 23.06 14.24 10.39
N CYS A 728 23.47 15.19 11.24
CA CYS A 728 22.80 15.38 12.53
C CYS A 728 21.33 15.78 12.33
N VAL A 729 21.10 16.70 11.39
CA VAL A 729 19.77 17.06 10.90
C VAL A 729 19.82 17.14 9.38
N SER A 730 18.95 16.39 8.71
CA SER A 730 18.78 16.41 7.26
C SER A 730 17.38 16.90 6.87
N ILE A 731 17.33 17.90 5.99
CA ILE A 731 16.09 18.55 5.53
C ILE A 731 15.94 18.27 4.04
N GLY A 732 15.00 17.39 3.69
CA GLY A 732 14.69 17.01 2.31
C GLY A 732 13.70 17.96 1.63
N ALA A 733 13.26 17.58 0.43
CA ALA A 733 12.31 18.36 -0.37
C ALA A 733 10.90 18.46 0.24
N GLY A 734 10.11 19.43 -0.24
CA GLY A 734 8.70 19.61 0.11
C GLY A 734 8.42 20.21 1.49
N ASN A 735 9.42 20.73 2.18
CA ASN A 735 9.24 21.32 3.51
C ASN A 735 8.86 22.81 3.44
N THR A 736 8.04 23.26 4.39
CA THR A 736 7.78 24.69 4.64
C THR A 736 7.97 24.99 6.13
N ASN A 737 8.78 26.01 6.46
CA ASN A 737 9.04 26.45 7.83
C ASN A 737 9.65 25.33 8.71
N VAL A 738 10.96 25.11 8.58
CA VAL A 738 11.73 24.22 9.45
C VAL A 738 12.72 25.05 10.29
N THR A 739 12.66 24.92 11.61
CA THR A 739 13.60 25.57 12.53
C THR A 739 14.47 24.52 13.21
N VAL A 740 15.79 24.69 13.12
CA VAL A 740 16.78 23.90 13.84
C VAL A 740 17.54 24.85 14.76
N ALA A 741 17.50 24.64 16.07
CA ALA A 741 18.18 25.55 16.98
C ALA A 741 18.77 24.89 18.22
N ARG A 742 19.90 25.41 18.71
CA ARG A 742 20.54 24.93 19.95
C ARG A 742 20.92 23.45 19.86
N ILE A 743 21.46 23.05 18.72
CA ILE A 743 21.92 21.69 18.47
C ILE A 743 23.43 21.59 18.72
N VAL A 744 23.84 20.60 19.50
CA VAL A 744 25.22 20.14 19.58
C VAL A 744 25.39 18.95 18.64
N CYS A 745 26.03 19.16 17.50
CA CYS A 745 26.18 18.18 16.44
C CYS A 745 27.61 17.65 16.39
N GLY A 746 27.80 16.33 16.45
CA GLY A 746 29.14 15.73 16.30
C GLY A 746 29.34 14.47 17.14
N PRO A 747 29.99 13.42 16.59
CA PRO A 747 30.45 13.28 15.20
C PRO A 747 29.28 13.20 14.19
N GLY A 748 29.56 13.35 12.89
CA GLY A 748 28.57 13.23 11.82
C GLY A 748 28.86 14.10 10.60
N HIS A 749 27.93 14.17 9.64
CA HIS A 749 28.05 14.97 8.44
C HIS A 749 27.70 16.45 8.62
N GLY A 750 26.97 16.84 9.67
CA GLY A 750 26.62 18.23 9.94
C GLY A 750 25.12 18.54 9.82
N LEU A 751 24.81 19.77 9.42
CA LEU A 751 23.44 20.28 9.27
C LEU A 751 23.17 20.53 7.78
N SER A 752 22.30 19.72 7.18
CA SER A 752 22.16 19.63 5.73
C SER A 752 20.73 19.91 5.25
N VAL A 753 20.59 20.85 4.32
CA VAL A 753 19.42 20.95 3.43
C VAL A 753 19.80 20.22 2.15
N GLY A 754 19.12 19.15 1.78
CA GLY A 754 19.66 18.43 0.63
C GLY A 754 19.09 17.11 0.23
N SER A 755 19.86 16.50 -0.68
CA SER A 755 19.44 15.46 -1.59
C SER A 755 18.32 15.93 -2.51
N LEU A 756 18.28 17.25 -2.76
CA LEU A 756 17.26 17.89 -3.59
C LEU A 756 17.46 17.52 -5.05
N GLY A 757 16.37 17.29 -5.75
CA GLY A 757 16.35 16.92 -7.15
C GLY A 757 16.71 15.46 -7.41
N LYS A 758 16.66 14.59 -6.39
CA LYS A 758 16.95 13.16 -6.56
C LYS A 758 15.79 12.44 -7.25
N TRP A 759 14.56 12.75 -6.87
CA TRP A 759 13.34 12.11 -7.37
C TRP A 759 12.49 13.07 -8.19
N GLN A 760 11.77 12.56 -9.20
CA GLN A 760 10.99 13.36 -10.15
C GLN A 760 9.76 14.05 -9.54
N ASP A 761 9.25 13.55 -8.42
CA ASP A 761 8.05 14.03 -7.72
C ASP A 761 8.35 14.96 -6.53
N GLU A 762 9.60 15.41 -6.40
CA GLU A 762 9.98 16.37 -5.37
C GLU A 762 9.28 17.73 -5.57
N THR A 763 8.95 18.37 -4.44
CA THR A 763 8.29 19.66 -4.39
C THR A 763 9.18 20.71 -3.74
N ASP A 764 8.85 21.98 -3.94
CA ASP A 764 9.63 23.11 -3.45
C ASP A 764 9.85 23.07 -1.94
N LEU A 765 11.02 23.56 -1.51
CA LEU A 765 11.36 23.79 -0.11
C LEU A 765 11.41 25.28 0.17
N ARG A 766 10.85 25.72 1.29
CA ARG A 766 10.92 27.13 1.71
C ARG A 766 11.00 27.33 3.21
N GLY A 767 11.73 28.36 3.64
CA GLY A 767 11.75 28.77 5.04
C GLY A 767 12.47 27.74 5.91
N VAL A 768 13.78 27.68 5.82
CA VAL A 768 14.62 26.89 6.73
C VAL A 768 15.45 27.86 7.56
N THR A 769 15.45 27.70 8.87
CA THR A 769 16.29 28.49 9.78
C THR A 769 17.06 27.55 10.67
N VAL A 770 18.39 27.65 10.63
CA VAL A 770 19.32 26.90 11.47
C VAL A 770 20.07 27.91 12.31
N THR A 771 19.93 27.86 13.64
CA THR A 771 20.52 28.90 14.48
C THR A 771 21.05 28.47 15.84
N ASN A 772 22.14 29.10 16.30
CA ASN A 772 22.75 28.85 17.60
C ASN A 772 23.11 27.37 17.77
N CYS A 773 23.88 26.82 16.82
CA CYS A 773 24.30 25.42 16.84
C CYS A 773 25.83 25.32 16.93
N THR A 774 26.31 24.29 17.61
CA THR A 774 27.74 23.98 17.70
C THR A 774 28.01 22.66 17.00
N LEU A 775 28.96 22.66 16.07
CA LEU A 775 29.35 21.48 15.29
C LEU A 775 30.79 21.10 15.66
N THR A 776 31.00 19.86 16.09
CA THR A 776 32.31 19.39 16.58
C THR A 776 32.74 18.14 15.84
N ASN A 777 33.92 18.18 15.21
CA ASN A 777 34.50 17.06 14.47
C ASN A 777 33.54 16.45 13.41
N THR A 778 32.77 17.30 12.74
CA THR A 778 31.85 16.88 11.65
C THR A 778 32.52 17.01 10.29
N THR A 779 32.04 16.25 9.30
CA THR A 779 32.56 16.36 7.92
C THR A 779 32.08 17.63 7.22
N ASN A 780 30.91 18.17 7.57
CA ASN A 780 30.42 19.46 7.06
C ASN A 780 29.79 20.29 8.17
N GLY A 781 29.69 21.59 7.90
CA GLY A 781 29.04 22.57 8.76
C GLY A 781 27.60 22.82 8.33
N ALA A 782 27.37 23.98 7.73
CA ALA A 782 26.14 24.36 7.04
C ALA A 782 26.20 23.90 5.57
N ARG A 783 25.34 22.96 5.19
CA ARG A 783 25.38 22.32 3.87
C ARG A 783 24.07 22.45 3.11
N ILE A 784 24.15 22.80 1.83
CA ILE A 784 23.07 22.70 0.85
C ILE A 784 23.53 21.81 -0.30
N LYS A 785 22.79 20.74 -0.63
CA LYS A 785 23.21 19.76 -1.67
C LYS A 785 22.07 19.40 -2.63
N SER A 786 22.33 19.46 -3.95
CA SER A 786 21.36 19.06 -4.99
C SER A 786 22.01 18.22 -6.11
N TYR A 787 21.23 17.33 -6.71
CA TYR A 787 21.66 16.46 -7.81
C TYR A 787 21.69 17.18 -9.17
N ARG A 788 22.63 16.79 -10.03
CA ARG A 788 22.61 17.10 -11.47
C ARG A 788 21.43 16.43 -12.17
N GLN A 789 21.02 16.98 -13.32
CA GLN A 789 19.89 16.47 -14.12
C GLN A 789 18.60 16.28 -13.28
N SER A 790 18.42 17.12 -12.26
CA SER A 790 17.25 17.09 -11.40
C SER A 790 15.97 17.51 -12.14
N PRO A 791 14.78 17.21 -11.60
CA PRO A 791 13.58 17.96 -11.95
C PRO A 791 13.74 19.44 -11.60
N SER A 792 12.85 20.26 -12.14
CA SER A 792 12.76 21.68 -11.80
C SER A 792 12.00 21.86 -10.49
N LEU A 793 12.69 22.27 -9.45
CA LEU A 793 12.13 22.70 -8.17
C LEU A 793 12.95 23.87 -7.61
N SER A 794 12.39 24.57 -6.62
CA SER A 794 13.02 25.70 -5.95
C SER A 794 13.24 25.41 -4.47
N ALA A 795 14.38 25.89 -3.94
CA ALA A 795 14.64 25.94 -2.50
C ALA A 795 15.01 27.37 -2.10
N SER A 796 14.25 27.97 -1.18
CA SER A 796 14.44 29.38 -0.82
C SER A 796 14.18 29.73 0.64
N GLY A 797 14.67 30.90 1.05
CA GLY A 797 14.54 31.38 2.44
C GLY A 797 15.27 30.47 3.40
N ILE A 798 16.55 30.16 3.11
CA ILE A 798 17.39 29.28 3.92
C ILE A 798 18.39 30.14 4.70
N ILE A 799 18.34 30.06 6.03
CA ILE A 799 19.16 30.85 6.94
C ILE A 799 19.97 29.91 7.80
N PHE A 800 21.29 30.10 7.81
CA PHE A 800 22.21 29.56 8.79
C PHE A 800 22.81 30.73 9.58
N ASP A 801 22.54 30.80 10.87
CA ASP A 801 22.89 31.95 11.72
C ASP A 801 23.47 31.53 13.07
N ASP A 802 24.52 32.18 13.56
CA ASP A 802 25.16 31.87 14.84
C ASP A 802 25.59 30.40 14.96
N LEU A 803 26.52 29.98 14.11
CA LEU A 803 27.08 28.63 14.12
C LEU A 803 28.52 28.64 14.63
N VAL A 804 28.83 27.73 15.56
CA VAL A 804 30.19 27.50 16.06
C VAL A 804 30.75 26.22 15.46
N MET A 805 31.86 26.34 14.75
CA MET A 805 32.56 25.23 14.09
C MET A 805 33.80 24.85 14.91
N ASN A 806 33.87 23.62 15.39
CA ASN A 806 35.01 23.08 16.16
C ASN A 806 35.60 21.89 15.41
N GLY A 807 36.64 22.12 14.60
CA GLY A 807 37.28 21.06 13.84
C GLY A 807 36.36 20.49 12.77
N VAL A 808 35.67 21.33 12.00
CA VAL A 808 34.75 20.90 10.93
C VAL A 808 35.50 20.81 9.60
N HIS A 809 35.34 19.75 8.82
CA HIS A 809 36.08 19.62 7.54
C HIS A 809 35.62 20.62 6.48
N ASN A 810 34.32 20.75 6.24
CA ASN A 810 33.76 21.66 5.24
C ASN A 810 32.71 22.59 5.89
N PRO A 811 33.11 23.72 6.51
CA PRO A 811 32.22 24.56 7.32
C PRO A 811 31.00 25.13 6.59
N ILE A 812 31.17 25.67 5.37
CA ILE A 812 30.06 26.23 4.59
C ILE A 812 30.12 25.66 3.19
N ILE A 813 29.04 24.99 2.75
CA ILE A 813 29.01 24.34 1.45
C ILE A 813 27.64 24.44 0.76
N ILE A 814 27.65 24.90 -0.49
CA ILE A 814 26.62 24.64 -1.49
C ILE A 814 27.24 23.73 -2.55
N ASP A 815 26.66 22.56 -2.78
CA ASP A 815 27.08 21.61 -3.80
C ASP A 815 25.91 21.18 -4.68
N GLN A 816 25.81 21.79 -5.87
CA GLN A 816 24.82 21.40 -6.88
C GLN A 816 25.30 20.29 -7.83
N ASN A 817 26.39 19.58 -7.47
CA ASN A 817 26.91 18.42 -8.19
C ASN A 817 26.90 17.12 -7.34
N TYR A 818 26.18 17.15 -6.21
CA TYR A 818 26.20 16.11 -5.20
C TYR A 818 25.91 14.72 -5.79
N ASP A 819 26.82 13.78 -5.58
CA ASP A 819 26.73 12.37 -5.98
C ASP A 819 26.27 12.14 -7.45
N SER A 820 26.63 13.08 -8.33
CA SER A 820 26.10 13.09 -9.70
C SER A 820 27.02 13.74 -10.73
N MET A 821 28.31 13.89 -10.42
CA MET A 821 29.31 14.47 -11.33
C MET A 821 29.47 13.71 -12.66
N ASN A 822 29.06 12.44 -12.72
CA ASN A 822 29.01 11.65 -13.93
C ASN A 822 27.89 12.09 -14.90
N LEU A 823 26.90 12.86 -14.44
CA LEU A 823 25.82 13.40 -15.26
C LEU A 823 26.24 14.70 -15.96
N GLN A 824 25.85 14.82 -17.22
CA GLN A 824 26.31 15.90 -18.09
C GLN A 824 25.59 17.23 -17.85
N GLN A 825 24.30 17.19 -17.50
CA GLN A 825 23.49 18.40 -17.31
C GLN A 825 23.63 18.91 -15.87
N GLY A 826 23.74 20.24 -15.70
CA GLY A 826 23.75 20.85 -14.37
C GLY A 826 22.45 20.58 -13.59
N SER A 827 22.44 20.87 -12.30
CA SER A 827 21.23 20.83 -11.48
C SER A 827 20.19 21.84 -12.01
N ASN A 828 18.93 21.41 -12.03
CA ASN A 828 17.75 22.24 -12.29
C ASN A 828 17.06 22.72 -11.00
N VAL A 829 17.65 22.44 -9.83
CA VAL A 829 17.18 22.99 -8.55
C VAL A 829 17.57 24.46 -8.48
N LYS A 830 16.60 25.36 -8.42
CA LYS A 830 16.83 26.78 -8.23
C LYS A 830 17.06 27.07 -6.75
N LEU A 831 18.26 27.56 -6.42
CA LEU A 831 18.63 27.99 -5.07
C LEU A 831 18.57 29.51 -4.99
N SER A 832 17.79 30.05 -4.06
CA SER A 832 17.67 31.51 -3.90
C SER A 832 17.41 31.94 -2.47
N ASP A 833 17.75 33.18 -2.10
CA ASP A 833 17.45 33.74 -0.78
C ASP A 833 18.08 32.89 0.35
N ILE A 834 19.41 32.84 0.34
CA ILE A 834 20.23 32.00 1.21
C ILE A 834 21.17 32.88 2.02
N HIS A 835 21.14 32.74 3.33
CA HIS A 835 21.90 33.57 4.25
C HIS A 835 22.79 32.73 5.15
N PHE A 836 24.10 32.99 5.11
CA PHE A 836 25.06 32.48 6.08
C PHE A 836 25.54 33.65 6.93
N ARG A 837 25.27 33.60 8.23
CA ARG A 837 25.48 34.72 9.17
C ARG A 837 26.15 34.25 10.45
N ASN A 838 27.05 35.06 11.00
CA ASN A 838 27.66 34.85 12.32
C ASN A 838 28.27 33.44 12.51
N ILE A 839 28.97 32.93 11.49
CA ILE A 839 29.57 31.58 11.51
C ILE A 839 31.04 31.71 11.90
N ARG A 840 31.43 31.07 13.00
CA ARG A 840 32.78 31.22 13.58
C ARG A 840 33.43 29.91 13.98
N GLY A 841 34.77 29.88 14.06
CA GLY A 841 35.53 28.78 14.67
C GLY A 841 36.64 28.23 13.78
N THR A 842 36.71 26.91 13.62
CA THR A 842 37.84 26.22 12.96
C THR A 842 37.43 25.24 11.86
N SER A 843 38.22 25.23 10.79
CA SER A 843 38.13 24.34 9.63
C SER A 843 39.30 23.35 9.60
N LEU A 844 39.04 22.08 9.29
CA LEU A 844 40.09 21.07 9.08
C LEU A 844 40.60 21.02 7.62
N THR A 845 39.96 21.75 6.71
CA THR A 845 40.44 21.94 5.33
C THR A 845 40.74 23.42 5.07
N ASN A 846 41.60 23.70 4.09
CA ASN A 846 41.97 25.06 3.72
C ASN A 846 40.86 25.79 2.94
N VAL A 847 39.92 25.08 2.31
CA VAL A 847 38.76 25.68 1.62
C VAL A 847 37.55 25.63 2.56
N ALA A 848 37.38 26.68 3.36
CA ALA A 848 36.35 26.71 4.40
C ALA A 848 34.95 27.07 3.88
N VAL A 849 34.88 27.77 2.74
CA VAL A 849 33.63 28.17 2.09
C VAL A 849 33.63 27.67 0.65
N THR A 850 32.67 26.82 0.29
CA THR A 850 32.49 26.31 -1.08
C THR A 850 31.08 26.62 -1.56
N LEU A 851 30.92 27.49 -2.56
CA LEU A 851 29.62 27.80 -3.17
C LEU A 851 29.62 27.35 -4.64
N ASN A 852 29.34 26.07 -4.86
CA ASN A 852 29.36 25.44 -6.17
C ASN A 852 27.94 25.32 -6.74
N CYS A 853 27.49 26.40 -7.37
CA CYS A 853 26.16 26.49 -7.95
C CYS A 853 26.13 26.01 -9.40
N SER A 854 24.94 25.63 -9.86
CA SER A 854 24.69 25.14 -11.21
C SER A 854 24.95 26.24 -12.24
N SER A 855 25.58 25.88 -13.35
CA SER A 855 25.70 26.80 -14.50
C SER A 855 24.36 26.99 -15.22
N THR A 856 23.44 26.03 -15.08
CA THR A 856 22.10 26.09 -15.66
C THR A 856 21.19 27.02 -14.87
N PHE A 857 21.29 26.96 -13.53
CA PHE A 857 20.56 27.81 -12.59
C PHE A 857 21.52 28.33 -11.51
N PRO A 858 22.25 29.43 -11.80
CA PRO A 858 23.11 30.10 -10.82
C PRO A 858 22.36 30.42 -9.52
N CYS A 859 23.03 30.37 -8.38
CA CYS A 859 22.39 30.74 -7.12
C CYS A 859 22.13 32.25 -7.06
N GLU A 860 20.94 32.64 -6.61
CA GLU A 860 20.49 34.05 -6.55
C GLU A 860 20.30 34.50 -5.09
N GLY A 861 20.73 35.72 -4.74
CA GLY A 861 20.50 36.25 -3.38
C GLY A 861 21.19 35.44 -2.28
N VAL A 862 22.43 35.01 -2.52
CA VAL A 862 23.27 34.38 -1.49
C VAL A 862 23.98 35.49 -0.70
N GLU A 863 23.92 35.44 0.62
CA GLU A 863 24.54 36.40 1.51
C GLU A 863 25.53 35.71 2.47
N LEU A 864 26.70 36.34 2.65
CA LEU A 864 27.71 36.00 3.65
C LEU A 864 27.91 37.20 4.58
N VAL A 865 27.62 37.03 5.87
CA VAL A 865 27.80 38.08 6.89
C VAL A 865 28.55 37.52 8.09
N ASP A 866 29.61 38.20 8.53
CA ASP A 866 30.33 37.85 9.76
C ASP A 866 30.77 36.36 9.79
N ILE A 867 31.56 35.97 8.78
CA ILE A 867 32.18 34.65 8.67
C ILE A 867 33.62 34.73 9.18
N ASP A 868 33.93 33.99 10.25
CA ASP A 868 35.28 33.97 10.87
C ASP A 868 35.76 32.55 11.21
N LEU A 869 36.42 31.93 10.24
CA LEU A 869 36.90 30.55 10.29
C LEU A 869 38.42 30.53 10.17
N SER A 870 39.08 29.78 11.05
CA SER A 870 40.53 29.60 11.03
C SER A 870 40.90 28.15 10.71
N TYR A 871 42.06 27.92 10.09
CA TYR A 871 42.50 26.56 9.79
C TYR A 871 43.06 25.89 11.05
N ALA A 872 42.60 24.67 11.35
CA ALA A 872 43.05 23.84 12.47
C ALA A 872 43.41 22.39 12.04
N GLY A 873 43.61 22.16 10.74
CA GLY A 873 44.02 20.85 10.21
C GLY A 873 45.50 20.52 10.42
N ALA A 874 45.95 19.41 9.84
CA ALA A 874 47.33 18.95 10.00
C ALA A 874 48.34 20.01 9.52
N PRO A 875 49.44 20.25 10.27
CA PRO A 875 50.46 21.21 9.88
C PRO A 875 51.28 20.67 8.69
N SER A 876 50.92 21.08 7.47
CA SER A 876 51.90 21.19 6.38
C SER A 876 52.64 22.53 6.51
N GLN A 877 53.88 22.62 6.01
CA GLN A 877 54.86 23.67 6.28
C GLN A 877 54.49 25.13 5.94
N ASP A 878 53.26 25.43 5.52
CA ASP A 878 52.71 26.78 5.47
C ASP A 878 51.36 26.77 6.18
N SER A 879 51.15 27.71 7.11
CA SER A 879 49.84 28.07 7.63
C SER A 879 48.99 28.59 6.46
N LEU A 880 48.41 27.66 5.69
CA LEU A 880 47.62 28.00 4.52
C LEU A 880 46.47 28.90 4.99
N PRO A 881 46.34 30.12 4.44
CA PRO A 881 45.18 30.94 4.74
C PRO A 881 43.94 30.15 4.34
N VAL A 882 42.88 30.22 5.17
CA VAL A 882 41.58 29.69 4.77
C VAL A 882 41.12 30.43 3.50
N GLN A 883 40.43 29.72 2.62
CA GLN A 883 39.99 30.22 1.32
C GLN A 883 38.50 29.97 1.08
N SER A 884 37.94 30.78 0.17
CA SER A 884 36.61 30.58 -0.39
C SER A 884 36.72 30.16 -1.87
N ALA A 885 35.92 29.20 -2.28
CA ALA A 885 35.77 28.76 -3.67
C ALA A 885 34.32 28.96 -4.13
N CYS A 886 34.09 29.68 -5.23
CA CYS A 886 32.76 29.91 -5.76
C CYS A 886 32.66 29.66 -7.25
N GLN A 887 31.50 29.15 -7.67
CA GLN A 887 31.14 28.94 -9.06
C GLN A 887 29.66 29.28 -9.27
N ASN A 888 29.35 30.05 -10.30
CA ASN A 888 27.98 30.43 -10.69
C ASN A 888 27.18 31.10 -9.56
N VAL A 889 27.81 31.98 -8.79
CA VAL A 889 27.18 32.73 -7.70
C VAL A 889 27.91 34.06 -7.50
N LYS A 890 27.15 35.08 -7.10
CA LYS A 890 27.68 36.40 -6.74
C LYS A 890 27.15 36.78 -5.35
N PRO A 891 27.83 36.36 -4.27
CA PRO A 891 27.31 36.59 -2.93
C PRO A 891 27.39 38.07 -2.55
N THR A 892 26.41 38.55 -1.80
CA THR A 892 26.53 39.83 -1.07
C THR A 892 27.29 39.58 0.22
N VAL A 893 28.24 40.46 0.52
CA VAL A 893 29.22 40.25 1.58
C VAL A 893 29.26 41.47 2.48
N SER A 894 29.21 41.27 3.80
CA SER A 894 29.37 42.35 4.79
C SER A 894 29.96 41.83 6.10
N GLY A 895 30.45 42.74 6.95
CA GLY A 895 31.04 42.37 8.24
C GLY A 895 32.41 41.69 8.13
N ILE A 896 32.75 40.85 9.10
CA ILE A 896 34.00 40.07 9.13
C ILE A 896 33.96 38.99 8.06
N MET A 897 35.04 38.86 7.29
CA MET A 897 35.20 37.81 6.28
C MET A 897 36.59 37.19 6.33
N ASN A 898 36.67 36.09 7.07
CA ASN A 898 37.80 35.19 7.14
C ASN A 898 37.25 33.76 6.96
N PRO A 899 37.45 33.09 5.81
CA PRO A 899 38.26 33.49 4.67
C PRO A 899 37.72 34.71 3.89
N PRO A 900 38.56 35.38 3.08
CA PRO A 900 38.09 36.38 2.12
C PRO A 900 36.98 35.79 1.25
N ALA A 901 35.93 36.57 1.02
CA ALA A 901 34.84 36.16 0.14
C ALA A 901 35.31 35.93 -1.29
N CYS A 902 34.50 35.21 -2.06
CA CYS A 902 34.81 34.92 -3.45
C CYS A 902 34.95 36.19 -4.30
N PRO A 903 35.97 36.29 -5.16
CA PRO A 903 36.12 37.42 -6.05
C PRO A 903 34.93 37.48 -7.03
N ALA A 904 34.33 38.66 -7.18
CA ALA A 904 33.31 38.89 -8.20
C ALA A 904 33.92 38.63 -9.59
N ARG A 905 33.64 37.48 -10.20
CA ARG A 905 33.94 37.21 -11.61
C ARG A 905 32.66 37.27 -12.43
#